data_AF-A0A9P3GGM6-F1
#
_entry.id   AF-A0A9P3GGM6-F1
#
_cell.length_a   1.000
_cell.length_b   1.000
_cell.length_c   1.000
_cell.angle_alpha   90.00
_cell.angle_beta   90.00
_cell.angle_gamma   90.00
#
_symmetry.space_group_name_H-M   'P 1'
#
loop_
_entity.id
_entity.type
_entity.pdbx_description
1 polymer ?
#
loop_
_entity_poly.entity_id
_entity_poly.type
_entity_poly.pdbx_seq_one_letter_code
_entity_poly.pdbx_strand_id
1 'polypeptide(L)'
;MFAKGNRFPSAKAPEGPGPNAYDIKDPEYDAYKRGAFLEKQDRFNEGKPSDVPGPGSYATDTMMTVPKPSGSRTGLDTHAILQKKVDELERLLADNKKAYRADMDRLKQELSAAQRATSDQAEQIAKLKKQNDTYDARLKELRQVNLTDQSEIRELRTKLRASEHERAQLASKQGSASDAKKALQALELRRRTENQEKDKRIAELEKALASERTRTEALQSNLSEAIGSSDAQLEAARAAQLALETELEQARASASSASSTLAALRTRTSDSEDALVQQLEAHRTLLARVAQEYGLLAAASVPRAVHEQTRREAAGLQLRVWRLERKFANAEGQVHELAALVRATMERDAFLEERLRDAEEELGYYSGELAALRMEQDADTDGDGEGAARLSAAIARELHAEEVELRIALDDDHAVWSHLDALRTQHLHTHASALLTHLDSVRHDAETQRTQAKAAEAQQAALVRELSAARAEHDKARAELANAAQAAVRAKAKEAELVRDRDREKEKAKAERAGLEREARRERDARERLAAALQQSQAAEAALTGEIDQLSPELADAERYEAAYTALVDEVDALVRKNALAEDEAVRLSRFNAEILGHHNPAQRILYVDRVRRELAAAKQDFIMMEKDRDALVVQNDELARELQMYKSVAVPADFRTRSTLTRVSRRPLAPHSSNARSAGKTSAEAAEEYKEGDMTIDELA
;
A
#
# COMPACT_ATOMS: atom_id res chain seq x y z
N MET A 1 -9.86 6.24 -61.63
CA MET A 1 -8.47 6.37 -61.12
C MET A 1 -8.41 5.81 -59.70
N PHE A 2 -7.24 5.42 -59.22
CA PHE A 2 -7.09 4.55 -58.04
C PHE A 2 -6.99 5.29 -56.70
N ALA A 3 -7.50 4.66 -55.65
CA ALA A 3 -6.80 4.52 -54.36
C ALA A 3 -7.30 3.24 -53.66
N LYS A 4 -6.62 2.10 -53.86
CA LYS A 4 -6.90 0.87 -53.09
C LYS A 4 -6.23 1.02 -51.72
N GLY A 5 -7.03 1.21 -50.67
CA GLY A 5 -6.51 1.28 -49.29
C GLY A 5 -5.95 -0.07 -48.82
N ASN A 6 -4.74 -0.05 -48.27
CA ASN A 6 -4.07 -1.22 -47.72
C ASN A 6 -4.85 -1.79 -46.53
N ARG A 7 -5.50 -2.94 -46.73
CA ARG A 7 -5.85 -3.84 -45.63
C ARG A 7 -4.65 -4.74 -45.36
N PHE A 8 -4.44 -5.06 -44.08
CA PHE A 8 -3.33 -5.81 -43.45
C PHE A 8 -2.16 -4.94 -42.93
N PRO A 9 -1.83 -5.03 -41.62
CA PRO A 9 -0.55 -4.53 -41.12
C PRO A 9 0.58 -5.44 -41.61
N SER A 10 1.71 -4.85 -41.99
CA SER A 10 2.92 -5.58 -42.35
C SER A 10 3.39 -6.43 -41.17
N ALA A 11 3.62 -7.72 -41.40
CA ALA A 11 4.19 -8.61 -40.39
C ALA A 11 5.52 -8.04 -39.88
N LYS A 12 5.66 -7.92 -38.56
CA LYS A 12 6.94 -7.57 -37.94
C LYS A 12 7.94 -8.69 -38.25
N ALA A 13 9.16 -8.31 -38.61
CA ALA A 13 10.25 -9.27 -38.80
C ALA A 13 10.51 -10.02 -37.47
N PRO A 14 10.85 -11.33 -37.51
CA PRO A 14 11.21 -12.06 -36.32
C PRO A 14 12.56 -11.56 -35.78
N GLU A 15 12.53 -10.94 -34.60
CA GLU A 15 13.71 -10.45 -33.87
C GLU A 15 14.46 -11.58 -33.15
N GLY A 16 14.58 -12.72 -33.83
CA GLY A 16 15.22 -13.94 -33.33
C GLY A 16 16.25 -14.45 -34.33
N PRO A 17 17.53 -14.62 -33.96
CA PRO A 17 18.54 -15.15 -34.87
C PRO A 17 18.19 -16.58 -35.28
N GLY A 18 18.17 -16.83 -36.60
CA GLY A 18 17.89 -18.16 -37.15
C GLY A 18 18.93 -19.21 -36.74
N PRO A 19 18.59 -20.51 -36.78
CA PRO A 19 19.37 -21.59 -36.18
C PRO A 19 20.65 -21.99 -36.96
N ASN A 20 21.33 -21.02 -37.58
CA ASN A 20 22.65 -21.12 -38.20
C ASN A 20 23.47 -19.81 -38.05
N ALA A 21 23.08 -18.90 -37.14
CA ALA A 21 23.72 -17.58 -36.97
C ALA A 21 24.99 -17.58 -36.08
N TYR A 22 25.36 -18.72 -35.50
CA TYR A 22 26.58 -18.89 -34.69
C TYR A 22 27.60 -19.77 -35.42
N ASP A 23 28.11 -19.28 -36.54
CA ASP A 23 29.26 -19.86 -37.22
C ASP A 23 30.53 -19.42 -36.47
N ILE A 24 30.99 -20.26 -35.53
CA ILE A 24 32.18 -19.97 -34.70
C ILE A 24 33.42 -20.09 -35.59
N LYS A 25 33.91 -18.96 -36.08
CA LYS A 25 35.24 -18.86 -36.68
C LYS A 25 36.27 -18.58 -35.59
N ASP A 26 37.30 -19.42 -35.56
CA ASP A 26 38.40 -19.34 -34.61
C ASP A 26 39.06 -17.95 -34.61
N PRO A 27 39.33 -17.34 -33.45
CA PRO A 27 40.24 -16.22 -33.36
C PRO A 27 41.68 -16.75 -33.44
N GLU A 28 42.33 -16.50 -34.58
CA GLU A 28 43.77 -16.70 -34.72
C GLU A 28 44.56 -15.89 -33.66
N TYR A 29 45.75 -16.37 -33.34
CA TYR A 29 46.68 -15.75 -32.40
C TYR A 29 46.99 -14.30 -32.77
N ASP A 30 46.73 -13.36 -31.85
CA ASP A 30 47.42 -12.06 -31.87
C ASP A 30 48.39 -11.93 -30.67
N ALA A 31 49.65 -11.73 -31.00
CA ALA A 31 50.79 -11.84 -30.11
C ALA A 31 51.44 -10.47 -29.86
N TYR A 32 50.68 -9.52 -29.28
CA TYR A 32 51.20 -8.16 -29.05
C TYR A 32 50.87 -7.56 -27.68
N LYS A 33 51.71 -7.88 -26.68
CA LYS A 33 52.29 -6.93 -25.69
C LYS A 33 53.06 -7.66 -24.56
N ARG A 34 54.36 -7.83 -24.76
CA ARG A 34 55.35 -7.97 -23.67
C ARG A 34 56.43 -6.90 -23.85
N GLY A 35 56.78 -6.23 -22.74
CA GLY A 35 57.71 -5.11 -22.65
C GLY A 35 57.35 -4.31 -21.40
N ALA A 36 58.02 -4.40 -20.23
CA ALA A 36 59.39 -4.80 -19.88
C ALA A 36 60.45 -3.69 -20.03
N PHE A 37 60.22 -2.55 -19.36
CA PHE A 37 61.19 -1.60 -18.79
C PHE A 37 60.51 -1.04 -17.52
N LEU A 38 61.04 -1.01 -16.30
CA LEU A 38 62.42 -1.03 -15.78
C LEU A 38 63.19 0.29 -16.02
N GLU A 39 62.82 1.32 -15.25
CA GLU A 39 63.71 2.45 -14.99
C GLU A 39 63.58 2.92 -13.53
N LYS A 40 64.72 3.07 -12.86
CA LYS A 40 64.87 3.64 -11.52
C LYS A 40 65.40 5.06 -11.69
N GLN A 41 64.84 6.07 -11.03
CA GLN A 41 65.64 7.19 -10.48
C GLN A 41 64.99 7.76 -9.21
N ASP A 42 65.69 7.61 -8.08
CA ASP A 42 65.56 8.52 -6.95
C ASP A 42 66.00 9.93 -7.39
N ARG A 43 65.22 10.96 -7.05
CA ARG A 43 65.76 12.32 -6.79
C ARG A 43 65.03 12.99 -5.63
N PHE A 44 65.78 13.16 -4.54
CA PHE A 44 65.52 14.01 -3.39
C PHE A 44 64.95 15.40 -3.76
N ASN A 45 64.02 15.93 -2.95
CA ASN A 45 64.40 16.89 -1.90
C ASN A 45 63.24 17.29 -0.97
N GLU A 46 63.61 17.64 0.27
CA GLU A 46 62.74 18.23 1.29
C GLU A 46 62.54 19.74 1.06
N GLY A 47 61.41 20.31 1.51
CA GLY A 47 61.20 21.76 1.51
C GLY A 47 59.77 22.20 1.90
N LYS A 48 59.61 22.77 3.09
CA LYS A 48 58.39 23.46 3.59
C LYS A 48 58.37 24.95 3.15
N PRO A 49 57.42 25.81 3.56
CA PRO A 49 55.95 25.78 3.44
C PRO A 49 55.34 27.12 2.93
N SER A 50 54.05 27.13 2.53
CA SER A 50 53.11 28.30 2.49
C SER A 50 51.77 27.82 1.90
N ASP A 51 50.64 28.55 1.84
CA ASP A 51 49.95 29.57 2.65
C ASP A 51 48.78 30.06 1.76
N VAL A 52 47.55 29.53 1.93
CA VAL A 52 46.25 30.09 1.42
C VAL A 52 46.07 30.08 -0.14
N PRO A 53 44.89 30.30 -0.83
CA PRO A 53 43.44 30.44 -0.45
C PRO A 53 42.36 29.59 -1.20
N GLY A 54 41.19 29.40 -0.55
CA GLY A 54 39.80 29.44 -1.14
C GLY A 54 39.32 28.31 -2.10
N PRO A 55 38.02 28.27 -2.55
CA PRO A 55 36.78 29.03 -2.21
C PRO A 55 35.70 28.11 -1.51
N GLY A 56 34.38 28.33 -1.39
CA GLY A 56 33.44 29.47 -1.60
C GLY A 56 31.95 29.03 -1.81
N SER A 57 30.96 29.93 -1.59
CA SER A 57 29.47 29.81 -1.75
C SER A 57 28.71 28.85 -0.79
N TYR A 58 27.55 29.14 -0.19
CA TYR A 58 26.48 30.20 -0.32
C TYR A 58 26.17 30.82 1.09
N ALA A 59 25.90 32.13 1.28
CA ALA A 59 24.63 32.90 1.14
C ALA A 59 23.44 32.36 1.99
N THR A 60 22.62 33.13 2.75
CA THR A 60 22.12 34.53 2.59
C THR A 60 21.79 35.30 3.91
N ASP A 61 21.88 36.63 3.81
CA ASP A 61 21.31 37.79 4.56
C ASP A 61 20.23 37.67 5.68
N THR A 62 20.35 38.55 6.69
CA THR A 62 19.32 39.52 7.20
C THR A 62 19.95 40.41 8.30
N MET A 63 20.29 41.68 8.08
CA MET A 63 19.46 42.93 8.09
C MET A 63 19.13 43.53 9.47
N MET A 64 19.46 44.85 9.61
CA MET A 64 18.95 45.83 10.61
C MET A 64 19.41 45.70 12.09
N THR A 65 19.59 46.76 12.90
CA THR A 65 19.59 48.24 12.71
C THR A 65 20.30 48.93 13.88
N VAL A 66 20.91 50.10 13.65
CA VAL A 66 21.36 51.06 14.69
C VAL A 66 20.22 52.04 15.00
N PRO A 67 20.10 52.50 16.26
CA PRO A 67 19.86 53.93 16.50
C PRO A 67 20.80 54.57 17.53
N LYS A 68 20.77 55.91 17.58
CA LYS A 68 21.79 56.83 18.13
C LYS A 68 21.18 57.64 19.33
N PRO A 69 21.69 58.82 19.77
CA PRO A 69 21.98 59.04 21.20
C PRO A 69 21.09 60.07 21.94
N SER A 70 21.05 59.99 23.28
CA SER A 70 20.58 61.03 24.23
C SER A 70 20.88 60.54 25.66
N GLY A 71 21.14 61.34 26.71
CA GLY A 71 21.30 62.79 26.82
C GLY A 71 21.58 63.20 28.29
N SER A 72 22.27 64.33 28.47
CA SER A 72 22.47 65.16 29.68
C SER A 72 21.74 64.82 31.00
N ARG A 73 22.47 64.71 32.12
CA ARG A 73 22.47 65.71 33.23
C ARG A 73 23.39 65.36 34.42
N THR A 74 23.82 66.43 35.11
CA THR A 74 24.31 66.54 36.50
C THR A 74 24.09 65.32 37.41
N GLY A 75 25.06 64.85 38.21
CA GLY A 75 25.96 65.60 39.08
C GLY A 75 25.46 65.48 40.53
N LEU A 76 26.25 64.85 41.42
CA LEU A 76 25.88 64.33 42.76
C LEU A 76 25.19 62.94 42.82
N ASP A 77 25.57 62.00 41.95
CA ASP A 77 25.37 60.56 42.25
C ASP A 77 26.37 59.62 41.55
N THR A 78 27.61 60.11 41.36
CA THR A 78 28.67 59.35 40.69
C THR A 78 28.97 58.03 41.39
N HIS A 79 28.89 57.97 42.72
CA HIS A 79 29.13 56.74 43.47
C HIS A 79 28.03 55.70 43.24
N ALA A 80 26.74 56.08 43.19
CA ALA A 80 25.65 55.14 42.93
C ALA A 80 25.64 54.62 41.48
N ILE A 81 26.03 55.47 40.51
CA ILE A 81 26.16 55.06 39.10
C ILE A 81 27.42 54.18 38.91
N LEU A 82 28.53 54.47 39.60
CA LEU A 82 29.70 53.60 39.60
C LEU A 82 29.39 52.27 40.31
N GLN A 83 28.67 52.27 41.42
CA GLN A 83 28.21 51.06 42.10
C GLN A 83 27.36 50.22 41.16
N LYS A 84 26.31 50.79 40.53
CA LYS A 84 25.49 50.07 39.54
C LYS A 84 26.29 49.55 38.36
N LYS A 85 27.30 50.29 37.88
CA LYS A 85 28.21 49.82 36.82
C LYS A 85 29.17 48.73 37.29
N VAL A 86 29.60 48.75 38.56
CA VAL A 86 30.37 47.65 39.16
C VAL A 86 29.48 46.43 39.31
N ASP A 87 28.28 46.56 39.88
CA ASP A 87 27.30 45.46 40.00
C ASP A 87 26.89 44.89 38.62
N GLU A 88 26.77 45.74 37.60
CA GLU A 88 26.47 45.35 36.21
C GLU A 88 27.68 44.70 35.53
N LEU A 89 28.91 45.17 35.77
CA LEU A 89 30.14 44.50 35.33
C LEU A 89 30.37 43.19 36.08
N GLU A 90 30.03 43.08 37.36
CA GLU A 90 30.10 41.84 38.13
C GLU A 90 29.06 40.84 37.65
N ARG A 91 27.83 41.28 37.32
CA ARG A 91 26.84 40.44 36.62
C ARG A 91 27.33 40.01 35.25
N LEU A 92 27.81 40.92 34.41
CA LEU A 92 28.38 40.58 33.11
C LEU A 92 29.60 39.67 33.23
N LEU A 93 30.43 39.80 34.26
CA LEU A 93 31.54 38.88 34.53
C LEU A 93 31.05 37.52 35.03
N ALA A 94 30.00 37.47 35.86
CA ALA A 94 29.38 36.23 36.30
C ALA A 94 28.68 35.49 35.15
N ASP A 95 27.95 36.21 34.30
CA ASP A 95 27.26 35.70 33.12
C ASP A 95 28.25 35.29 32.03
N ASN A 96 29.30 36.08 31.76
CA ASN A 96 30.40 35.65 30.89
C ASN A 96 31.11 34.42 31.45
N LYS A 97 31.39 34.36 32.76
CA LYS A 97 32.00 33.18 33.41
C LYS A 97 31.07 31.96 33.37
N LYS A 98 29.75 32.16 33.35
CA LYS A 98 28.74 31.11 33.15
C LYS A 98 28.67 30.67 31.69
N ALA A 99 28.74 31.59 30.74
CA ALA A 99 28.83 31.31 29.29
C ALA A 99 30.12 30.54 28.98
N TYR A 100 31.30 31.02 29.40
CA TYR A 100 32.56 30.30 29.24
C TYR A 100 32.56 28.92 29.91
N ARG A 101 31.84 28.72 31.03
CA ARG A 101 31.65 27.38 31.61
C ARG A 101 30.76 26.50 30.73
N ALA A 102 29.65 27.02 30.23
CA ALA A 102 28.78 26.31 29.31
C ALA A 102 29.51 25.94 27.99
N ASP A 103 30.30 26.85 27.43
CA ASP A 103 31.13 26.61 26.25
C ASP A 103 32.25 25.60 26.54
N MET A 104 32.91 25.69 27.70
CA MET A 104 33.90 24.68 28.11
C MET A 104 33.28 23.30 28.31
N ASP A 105 32.07 23.21 28.86
CA ASP A 105 31.37 21.94 29.04
C ASP A 105 30.81 21.40 27.72
N ARG A 106 30.36 22.28 26.81
CA ARG A 106 30.04 21.94 25.42
C ARG A 106 31.26 21.42 24.66
N LEU A 107 32.40 22.11 24.72
CA LEU A 107 33.65 21.68 24.08
C LEU A 107 34.15 20.35 24.67
N LYS A 108 33.99 20.10 25.97
CA LYS A 108 34.26 18.77 26.57
C LYS A 108 33.30 17.70 26.04
N GLN A 109 32.01 18.02 25.87
CA GLN A 109 31.04 17.08 25.29
C GLN A 109 31.39 16.77 23.83
N GLU A 110 31.65 17.78 23.01
CA GLU A 110 32.09 17.65 21.61
C GLU A 110 33.42 16.86 21.50
N LEU A 111 34.41 17.14 22.37
CA LEU A 111 35.65 16.36 22.48
C LEU A 111 35.37 14.89 22.84
N SER A 112 34.49 14.63 23.82
CA SER A 112 34.15 13.26 24.22
C SER A 112 33.37 12.49 23.15
N ALA A 113 32.53 13.19 22.37
CA ALA A 113 31.81 12.63 21.22
C ALA A 113 32.78 12.33 20.07
N ALA A 114 33.71 13.23 19.78
CA ALA A 114 34.78 13.00 18.80
C ALA A 114 35.69 11.84 19.21
N GLN A 115 36.07 11.74 20.50
CA GLN A 115 36.84 10.62 21.03
C GLN A 115 36.11 9.28 20.85
N ARG A 116 34.80 9.21 21.15
CA ARG A 116 33.96 8.02 20.90
C ARG A 116 33.88 7.68 19.41
N ALA A 117 33.64 8.67 18.55
CA ALA A 117 33.63 8.45 17.10
C ALA A 117 34.98 7.90 16.60
N THR A 118 36.11 8.37 17.15
CA THR A 118 37.44 7.82 16.80
C THR A 118 37.69 6.42 17.35
N SER A 119 37.17 6.06 18.54
CA SER A 119 37.25 4.67 19.03
C SER A 119 36.42 3.72 18.19
N ASP A 120 35.21 4.12 17.80
CA ASP A 120 34.30 3.31 17.00
C ASP A 120 34.88 3.07 15.59
N GLN A 121 35.48 4.10 14.99
CA GLN A 121 36.22 3.98 13.72
C GLN A 121 37.45 3.06 13.87
N ALA A 122 38.20 3.16 14.96
CA ALA A 122 39.34 2.27 15.22
C ALA A 122 38.90 0.80 15.36
N GLU A 123 37.77 0.54 16.03
CA GLU A 123 37.17 -0.80 16.11
C GLU A 123 36.73 -1.33 14.74
N GLN A 124 36.09 -0.49 13.91
CA GLN A 124 35.70 -0.88 12.55
C GLN A 124 36.92 -1.24 11.70
N ILE A 125 37.98 -0.42 11.76
CA ILE A 125 39.26 -0.71 11.08
C ILE A 125 39.87 -2.02 11.60
N ALA A 126 39.82 -2.29 12.90
CA ALA A 126 40.31 -3.55 13.47
C ALA A 126 39.47 -4.77 13.02
N LYS A 127 38.15 -4.64 12.91
CA LYS A 127 37.25 -5.69 12.38
C LYS A 127 37.53 -5.96 10.90
N LEU A 128 37.67 -4.92 10.07
CA LEU A 128 38.03 -5.04 8.66
C LEU A 128 39.41 -5.66 8.44
N LYS A 129 40.43 -5.29 9.25
CA LYS A 129 41.75 -5.93 9.22
C LYS A 129 41.66 -7.43 9.48
N LYS A 130 40.97 -7.86 10.55
CA LYS A 130 40.77 -9.29 10.86
C LYS A 130 40.06 -10.04 9.73
N GLN A 131 39.08 -9.43 9.05
CA GLN A 131 38.45 -10.04 7.88
C GLN A 131 39.42 -10.16 6.70
N ASN A 132 40.26 -9.15 6.47
CA ASN A 132 41.27 -9.21 5.40
C ASN A 132 42.32 -10.31 5.70
N ASP A 133 42.77 -10.43 6.94
CA ASP A 133 43.69 -11.49 7.39
C ASP A 133 43.12 -12.90 7.16
N THR A 134 41.80 -13.11 7.37
CA THR A 134 41.16 -14.41 7.10
C THR A 134 40.99 -14.68 5.60
N TYR A 135 40.74 -13.66 4.78
CA TYR A 135 40.75 -13.83 3.32
C TYR A 135 42.16 -14.13 2.78
N ASP A 136 43.20 -13.48 3.29
CA ASP A 136 44.60 -13.75 2.92
C ASP A 136 45.06 -15.15 3.35
N ALA A 137 44.62 -15.63 4.52
CA ALA A 137 44.84 -17.02 4.94
C ALA A 137 44.20 -18.00 3.95
N ARG A 138 42.92 -17.81 3.61
CA ARG A 138 42.18 -18.64 2.65
C ARG A 138 42.78 -18.60 1.24
N LEU A 139 43.31 -17.45 0.80
CA LEU A 139 44.02 -17.34 -0.48
C LEU A 139 45.37 -18.09 -0.47
N LYS A 140 46.08 -18.14 0.67
CA LYS A 140 47.29 -18.96 0.81
C LYS A 140 46.97 -20.45 0.78
N GLU A 141 45.92 -20.89 1.49
CA GLU A 141 45.43 -22.27 1.45
C GLU A 141 45.05 -22.70 0.03
N LEU A 142 44.25 -21.90 -0.69
CA LEU A 142 43.87 -22.20 -2.08
C LEU A 142 45.08 -22.27 -3.03
N ARG A 143 46.10 -21.42 -2.83
CA ARG A 143 47.36 -21.51 -3.59
C ARG A 143 48.15 -22.78 -3.24
N GLN A 144 48.15 -23.20 -1.98
CA GLN A 144 48.82 -24.42 -1.54
C GLN A 144 48.14 -25.68 -2.11
N VAL A 145 46.81 -25.74 -2.10
CA VAL A 145 46.02 -26.82 -2.73
C VAL A 145 46.29 -26.88 -4.24
N ASN A 146 46.27 -25.73 -4.93
CA ASN A 146 46.58 -25.69 -6.36
C ASN A 146 48.02 -26.18 -6.66
N LEU A 147 48.99 -25.88 -5.80
CA LEU A 147 50.35 -26.41 -5.92
C LEU A 147 50.43 -27.93 -5.66
N THR A 148 49.68 -28.48 -4.69
CA THR A 148 49.61 -29.93 -4.50
C THR A 148 48.96 -30.60 -5.69
N ASP A 149 47.83 -30.10 -6.19
CA ASP A 149 47.12 -30.64 -7.35
C ASP A 149 48.01 -30.62 -8.61
N GLN A 150 48.75 -29.54 -8.83
CA GLN A 150 49.74 -29.46 -9.93
C GLN A 150 50.88 -30.48 -9.76
N SER A 151 51.30 -30.79 -8.54
CA SER A 151 52.31 -31.82 -8.29
C SER A 151 51.76 -33.23 -8.52
N GLU A 152 50.52 -33.51 -8.09
CA GLU A 152 49.83 -34.78 -8.33
C GLU A 152 49.58 -34.99 -9.82
N ILE A 153 49.16 -33.97 -10.57
CA ILE A 153 49.02 -34.02 -12.03
C ILE A 153 50.37 -34.34 -12.71
N ARG A 154 51.49 -33.82 -12.20
CA ARG A 154 52.82 -34.17 -12.71
C ARG A 154 53.20 -35.62 -12.39
N GLU A 155 52.94 -36.09 -11.18
CA GLU A 155 53.14 -37.50 -10.80
C GLU A 155 52.26 -38.47 -11.60
N LEU A 156 50.99 -38.12 -11.85
CA LEU A 156 50.10 -38.94 -12.66
C LEU A 156 50.58 -38.99 -14.12
N ARG A 157 51.11 -37.89 -14.66
CA ARG A 157 51.74 -37.87 -16.00
C ARG A 157 53.01 -38.71 -16.08
N THR A 158 53.83 -38.79 -15.03
CA THR A 158 55.02 -39.69 -15.02
C THR A 158 54.63 -41.15 -14.84
N LYS A 159 53.64 -41.45 -13.97
CA LYS A 159 53.08 -42.81 -13.82
C LYS A 159 52.40 -43.30 -15.10
N LEU A 160 51.68 -42.43 -15.81
CA LEU A 160 51.08 -42.75 -17.12
C LEU A 160 52.17 -43.19 -18.10
N ARG A 161 53.21 -42.37 -18.31
CA ARG A 161 54.34 -42.70 -19.19
C ARG A 161 55.05 -44.01 -18.82
N ALA A 162 55.19 -44.32 -17.53
CA ALA A 162 55.75 -45.59 -17.07
C ALA A 162 54.87 -46.78 -17.47
N SER A 163 53.56 -46.71 -17.19
CA SER A 163 52.60 -47.77 -17.54
C SER A 163 52.37 -47.92 -19.06
N GLU A 164 52.54 -46.85 -19.84
CA GLU A 164 52.59 -46.89 -21.31
C GLU A 164 53.83 -47.63 -21.81
N HIS A 165 54.98 -47.45 -21.16
CA HIS A 165 56.22 -48.15 -21.50
C HIS A 165 56.16 -49.65 -21.16
N GLU A 166 55.48 -50.02 -20.06
CA GLU A 166 55.19 -51.41 -19.71
C GLU A 166 54.19 -52.05 -20.70
N ARG A 167 53.15 -51.30 -21.13
CA ARG A 167 52.23 -51.72 -22.19
C ARG A 167 52.94 -51.99 -23.52
N ALA A 168 53.92 -51.17 -23.89
CA ALA A 168 54.69 -51.38 -25.12
C ALA A 168 55.49 -52.71 -25.11
N GLN A 169 55.94 -53.17 -23.94
CA GLN A 169 56.62 -54.46 -23.81
C GLN A 169 55.62 -55.64 -23.90
N LEU A 170 54.46 -55.53 -23.25
CA LEU A 170 53.43 -56.58 -23.24
C LEU A 170 52.68 -56.71 -24.57
N ALA A 171 52.57 -55.63 -25.36
CA ALA A 171 51.92 -55.63 -26.67
C ALA A 171 52.61 -56.55 -27.71
N SER A 172 53.86 -56.98 -27.46
CA SER A 172 54.59 -57.88 -28.35
C SER A 172 54.14 -59.36 -28.31
N LYS A 173 53.25 -59.76 -27.38
CA LYS A 173 52.97 -61.19 -27.09
C LYS A 173 51.53 -61.69 -27.19
N GLN A 174 50.51 -60.85 -27.45
CA GLN A 174 49.11 -61.34 -27.49
C GLN A 174 48.23 -60.58 -28.51
N GLY A 175 48.15 -61.11 -29.73
CA GLY A 175 47.39 -60.51 -30.84
C GLY A 175 45.87 -60.73 -30.83
N SER A 176 45.31 -61.57 -29.94
CA SER A 176 43.90 -62.00 -29.99
C SER A 176 42.99 -61.45 -28.88
N ALA A 177 43.54 -60.74 -27.88
CA ALA A 177 42.76 -60.19 -26.75
C ALA A 177 42.39 -58.70 -26.88
N SER A 178 42.71 -58.08 -28.02
CA SER A 178 42.57 -56.64 -28.29
C SER A 178 41.12 -56.16 -28.29
N ASP A 179 40.24 -56.87 -28.98
CA ASP A 179 38.98 -56.26 -29.43
C ASP A 179 37.83 -56.45 -28.44
N ALA A 180 37.86 -57.53 -27.64
CA ALA A 180 36.98 -57.71 -26.49
C ALA A 180 37.20 -56.63 -25.40
N LYS A 181 38.46 -56.20 -25.17
CA LYS A 181 38.77 -55.15 -24.18
C LYS A 181 38.36 -53.75 -24.64
N LYS A 182 38.40 -53.46 -25.94
CA LYS A 182 37.87 -52.18 -26.48
C LYS A 182 36.36 -52.08 -26.32
N ALA A 183 35.62 -53.17 -26.54
CA ALA A 183 34.18 -53.22 -26.31
C ALA A 183 33.82 -53.02 -24.82
N LEU A 184 34.51 -53.71 -23.91
CA LEU A 184 34.30 -53.56 -22.46
C LEU A 184 34.65 -52.15 -21.96
N GLN A 185 35.79 -51.58 -22.36
CA GLN A 185 36.16 -50.22 -21.93
C GLN A 185 35.24 -49.14 -22.51
N ALA A 186 34.69 -49.33 -23.71
CA ALA A 186 33.66 -48.43 -24.26
C ALA A 186 32.34 -48.51 -23.46
N LEU A 187 31.95 -49.71 -23.00
CA LEU A 187 30.77 -49.92 -22.14
C LEU A 187 30.97 -49.38 -20.72
N GLU A 188 32.15 -49.56 -20.12
CA GLU A 188 32.49 -48.98 -18.81
C GLU A 188 32.55 -47.45 -18.85
N LEU A 189 33.10 -46.87 -19.93
CA LEU A 189 33.10 -45.43 -20.12
C LEU A 189 31.67 -44.90 -20.29
N ARG A 190 30.83 -45.58 -21.09
CA ARG A 190 29.40 -45.25 -21.22
C ARG A 190 28.64 -45.36 -19.89
N ARG A 191 28.85 -46.42 -19.10
CA ARG A 191 28.24 -46.53 -17.76
C ARG A 191 28.67 -45.41 -16.83
N ARG A 192 29.93 -44.96 -16.90
CA ARG A 192 30.41 -43.81 -16.10
C ARG A 192 29.82 -42.49 -16.58
N THR A 193 29.73 -42.24 -17.89
CA THR A 193 29.08 -41.01 -18.40
C THR A 193 27.58 -41.02 -18.13
N GLU A 194 26.89 -42.15 -18.33
CA GLU A 194 25.46 -42.27 -17.98
C GLU A 194 25.21 -42.08 -16.48
N ASN A 195 26.06 -42.60 -15.60
CA ASN A 195 25.89 -42.37 -14.16
C ASN A 195 26.18 -40.91 -13.80
N GLN A 196 27.22 -40.28 -14.37
CA GLN A 196 27.45 -38.85 -14.20
C GLN A 196 26.33 -37.98 -14.78
N GLU A 197 25.67 -38.42 -15.86
CA GLU A 197 24.49 -37.77 -16.42
C GLU A 197 23.25 -37.99 -15.55
N LYS A 198 23.06 -39.18 -14.97
CA LYS A 198 22.00 -39.45 -13.97
C LYS A 198 22.22 -38.63 -12.70
N ASP A 199 23.44 -38.56 -12.18
CA ASP A 199 23.79 -37.76 -10.99
C ASP A 199 23.59 -36.25 -11.26
N LYS A 200 23.96 -35.76 -12.46
CA LYS A 200 23.61 -34.39 -12.90
C LYS A 200 22.11 -34.20 -13.02
N ARG A 201 21.37 -35.16 -13.60
CA ARG A 201 19.90 -35.10 -13.72
C ARG A 201 19.24 -35.07 -12.35
N ILE A 202 19.74 -35.85 -11.39
CA ILE A 202 19.28 -35.87 -10.01
C ILE A 202 19.56 -34.52 -9.35
N ALA A 203 20.79 -33.98 -9.46
CA ALA A 203 21.11 -32.66 -8.92
C ALA A 203 20.30 -31.52 -9.57
N GLU A 204 20.00 -31.61 -10.87
CA GLU A 204 19.13 -30.68 -11.60
C GLU A 204 17.67 -30.79 -11.13
N LEU A 205 17.16 -32.01 -10.94
CA LEU A 205 15.80 -32.27 -10.44
C LEU A 205 15.65 -31.88 -8.96
N GLU A 206 16.65 -32.13 -8.12
CA GLU A 206 16.69 -31.69 -6.73
C GLU A 206 16.73 -30.16 -6.63
N LYS A 207 17.52 -29.49 -7.48
CA LYS A 207 17.55 -28.04 -7.58
C LYS A 207 16.22 -27.47 -8.10
N ALA A 208 15.60 -28.11 -9.08
CA ALA A 208 14.28 -27.74 -9.58
C ALA A 208 13.22 -27.91 -8.48
N LEU A 209 13.23 -29.03 -7.75
CA LEU A 209 12.31 -29.33 -6.66
C LEU A 209 12.51 -28.38 -5.46
N ALA A 210 13.76 -27.99 -5.16
CA ALA A 210 14.04 -26.94 -4.18
C ALA A 210 13.51 -25.57 -4.63
N SER A 211 13.62 -25.24 -5.92
CA SER A 211 13.05 -23.99 -6.46
C SER A 211 11.53 -24.00 -6.57
N GLU A 212 10.92 -25.17 -6.79
CA GLU A 212 9.47 -25.38 -6.68
C GLU A 212 9.01 -25.17 -5.24
N ARG A 213 9.70 -25.78 -4.25
CA ARG A 213 9.36 -25.63 -2.82
C ARG A 213 9.38 -24.17 -2.38
N THR A 214 10.46 -23.43 -2.64
CA THR A 214 10.52 -22.00 -2.27
C THR A 214 9.48 -21.17 -3.02
N ARG A 215 9.09 -21.57 -4.24
CA ARG A 215 7.99 -20.93 -5.00
C ARG A 215 6.62 -21.26 -4.40
N THR A 216 6.39 -22.49 -3.95
CA THR A 216 5.15 -22.87 -3.25
C THR A 216 5.03 -22.23 -1.87
N GLU A 217 6.13 -22.10 -1.13
CA GLU A 217 6.20 -21.40 0.15
C GLU A 217 5.92 -19.90 -0.04
N ALA A 218 6.52 -19.26 -1.06
CA ALA A 218 6.23 -17.87 -1.41
C ALA A 218 4.78 -17.67 -1.86
N LEU A 219 4.22 -18.60 -2.66
CA LEU A 219 2.80 -18.55 -3.06
C LEU A 219 1.85 -18.80 -1.88
N GLN A 220 2.19 -19.66 -0.92
CA GLN A 220 1.43 -19.84 0.31
C GLN A 220 1.50 -18.60 1.22
N SER A 221 2.68 -17.96 1.34
CA SER A 221 2.83 -16.68 2.05
C SER A 221 1.91 -15.62 1.42
N ASN A 222 2.04 -15.41 0.11
CA ASN A 222 1.21 -14.46 -0.63
C ASN A 222 -0.29 -14.78 -0.55
N LEU A 223 -0.68 -16.05 -0.54
CA LEU A 223 -2.07 -16.47 -0.36
C LEU A 223 -2.56 -16.12 1.04
N SER A 224 -1.76 -16.39 2.07
CA SER A 224 -2.11 -16.08 3.47
C SER A 224 -2.21 -14.57 3.73
N GLU A 225 -1.33 -13.76 3.12
CA GLU A 225 -1.40 -12.30 3.14
C GLU A 225 -2.63 -11.77 2.38
N ALA A 226 -2.95 -12.35 1.22
CA ALA A 226 -4.14 -11.98 0.46
C ALA A 226 -5.44 -12.34 1.20
N ILE A 227 -5.48 -13.49 1.88
CA ILE A 227 -6.60 -13.88 2.77
C ILE A 227 -6.70 -12.89 3.93
N GLY A 228 -5.63 -12.65 4.67
CA GLY A 228 -5.64 -11.69 5.79
C GLY A 228 -6.02 -10.26 5.37
N SER A 229 -5.61 -9.82 4.18
CA SER A 229 -6.02 -8.53 3.61
C SER A 229 -7.50 -8.51 3.21
N SER A 230 -8.02 -9.60 2.64
CA SER A 230 -9.44 -9.76 2.29
C SER A 230 -10.31 -9.80 3.53
N ASP A 231 -9.89 -10.50 4.59
CA ASP A 231 -10.62 -10.62 5.85
C ASP A 231 -10.63 -9.27 6.59
N ALA A 232 -9.50 -8.55 6.65
CA ALA A 232 -9.46 -7.20 7.19
C ALA A 232 -10.35 -6.21 6.40
N GLN A 233 -10.45 -6.36 5.07
CA GLN A 233 -11.38 -5.58 4.24
C GLN A 233 -12.85 -5.96 4.49
N LEU A 234 -13.15 -7.25 4.72
CA LEU A 234 -14.49 -7.71 5.10
C LEU A 234 -14.92 -7.22 6.49
N GLU A 235 -14.01 -7.23 7.47
CA GLU A 235 -14.29 -6.67 8.80
C GLU A 235 -14.49 -5.16 8.74
N ALA A 236 -13.65 -4.42 8.01
CA ALA A 236 -13.82 -2.99 7.78
C ALA A 236 -15.16 -2.68 7.06
N ALA A 237 -15.54 -3.47 6.06
CA ALA A 237 -16.81 -3.33 5.36
C ALA A 237 -18.02 -3.62 6.27
N ARG A 238 -17.94 -4.65 7.12
CA ARG A 238 -18.98 -4.96 8.13
C ARG A 238 -19.10 -3.86 9.19
N ALA A 239 -17.98 -3.32 9.67
CA ALA A 239 -17.97 -2.20 10.60
C ALA A 239 -18.58 -0.93 9.98
N ALA A 240 -18.27 -0.64 8.72
CA ALA A 240 -18.87 0.46 7.96
C ALA A 240 -20.37 0.24 7.70
N GLN A 241 -20.79 -1.00 7.41
CA GLN A 241 -22.21 -1.33 7.27
C GLN A 241 -22.97 -1.13 8.59
N LEU A 242 -22.44 -1.62 9.71
CA LEU A 242 -23.05 -1.42 11.04
C LEU A 242 -23.13 0.07 11.40
N ALA A 243 -22.08 0.86 11.11
CA ALA A 243 -22.10 2.31 11.30
C ALA A 243 -23.23 2.96 10.49
N LEU A 244 -23.32 2.66 9.19
CA LEU A 244 -24.39 3.15 8.31
C LEU A 244 -25.79 2.70 8.76
N GLU A 245 -25.94 1.47 9.26
CA GLU A 245 -27.21 0.99 9.81
C GLU A 245 -27.60 1.79 11.07
N THR A 246 -26.66 2.06 11.98
CA THR A 246 -26.94 2.91 13.16
C THR A 246 -27.25 4.36 12.79
N GLU A 247 -26.58 4.94 11.79
CA GLU A 247 -26.92 6.28 11.27
C GLU A 247 -28.32 6.30 10.64
N LEU A 248 -28.71 5.24 9.91
CA LEU A 248 -30.03 5.12 9.28
C LEU A 248 -31.14 4.94 10.34
N GLU A 249 -30.87 4.22 11.43
CA GLU A 249 -31.77 4.14 12.58
C GLU A 249 -31.90 5.48 13.31
N GLN A 250 -30.80 6.22 13.54
CA GLN A 250 -30.83 7.57 14.12
C GLN A 250 -31.56 8.57 13.21
N ALA A 251 -31.39 8.48 11.89
CA ALA A 251 -32.12 9.27 10.90
C ALA A 251 -33.62 8.94 10.90
N ARG A 252 -33.99 7.66 11.05
CA ARG A 252 -35.40 7.24 11.21
C ARG A 252 -36.01 7.71 12.52
N ALA A 253 -35.26 7.64 13.63
CA ALA A 253 -35.72 8.11 14.94
C ALA A 253 -35.90 9.64 14.98
N SER A 254 -34.97 10.39 14.40
CA SER A 254 -35.11 11.85 14.27
C SER A 254 -36.22 12.24 13.30
N ALA A 255 -36.41 11.53 12.17
CA ALA A 255 -37.54 11.75 11.27
C ALA A 255 -38.90 11.42 11.90
N SER A 256 -39.00 10.36 12.71
CA SER A 256 -40.24 10.02 13.43
C SER A 256 -40.56 11.03 14.53
N SER A 257 -39.54 11.53 15.23
CA SER A 257 -39.64 12.64 16.20
C SER A 257 -40.06 13.96 15.51
N ALA A 258 -39.46 14.31 14.38
CA ALA A 258 -39.88 15.46 13.58
C ALA A 258 -41.31 15.31 13.05
N SER A 259 -41.72 14.11 12.64
CA SER A 259 -43.10 13.84 12.22
C SER A 259 -44.09 13.95 13.39
N SER A 260 -43.72 13.54 14.61
CA SER A 260 -44.60 13.64 15.78
C SER A 260 -44.73 15.09 16.28
N THR A 261 -43.66 15.87 16.25
CA THR A 261 -43.72 17.31 16.57
C THR A 261 -44.51 18.09 15.52
N LEU A 262 -44.37 17.78 14.23
CA LEU A 262 -45.17 18.38 13.16
C LEU A 262 -46.65 17.99 13.29
N ALA A 263 -46.97 16.74 13.67
CA ALA A 263 -48.34 16.33 13.99
C ALA A 263 -48.91 17.10 15.20
N ALA A 264 -48.16 17.24 16.29
CA ALA A 264 -48.56 18.01 17.47
C ALA A 264 -48.72 19.51 17.20
N LEU A 265 -47.92 20.08 16.29
CA LEU A 265 -48.10 21.45 15.81
C LEU A 265 -49.36 21.59 14.94
N ARG A 266 -49.67 20.60 14.10
CA ARG A 266 -50.92 20.56 13.31
C ARG A 266 -52.17 20.45 14.17
N THR A 267 -52.17 19.62 15.21
CA THR A 267 -53.30 19.59 16.15
C THR A 267 -53.42 20.93 16.88
N ARG A 268 -52.32 21.47 17.42
CA ARG A 268 -52.35 22.77 18.11
C ARG A 268 -52.79 23.94 17.22
N THR A 269 -52.45 23.92 15.93
CA THR A 269 -52.94 24.93 14.97
C THR A 269 -54.42 24.74 14.68
N SER A 270 -54.88 23.50 14.44
CA SER A 270 -56.32 23.18 14.32
C SER A 270 -57.11 23.62 15.55
N ASP A 271 -56.65 23.28 16.76
CA ASP A 271 -57.29 23.68 18.03
C ASP A 271 -57.38 25.22 18.15
N SER A 272 -56.37 25.95 17.65
CA SER A 272 -56.37 27.41 17.65
C SER A 272 -57.25 28.02 16.56
N GLU A 273 -57.36 27.38 15.39
CA GLU A 273 -58.28 27.77 14.32
C GLU A 273 -59.72 27.54 14.76
N ASP A 274 -60.04 26.39 15.35
CA ASP A 274 -61.35 26.08 15.93
C ASP A 274 -61.73 27.05 17.05
N ALA A 275 -60.79 27.42 17.93
CA ALA A 275 -61.02 28.43 18.95
C ALA A 275 -61.29 29.83 18.36
N LEU A 276 -60.60 30.22 17.30
CA LEU A 276 -60.84 31.49 16.59
C LEU A 276 -62.19 31.46 15.84
N VAL A 277 -62.58 30.33 15.25
CA VAL A 277 -63.91 30.14 14.64
C VAL A 277 -65.00 30.27 15.70
N GLN A 278 -64.86 29.64 16.86
CA GLN A 278 -65.79 29.79 17.99
C GLN A 278 -65.88 31.24 18.48
N GLN A 279 -64.76 31.98 18.54
CA GLN A 279 -64.78 33.42 18.86
C GLN A 279 -65.52 34.24 17.78
N LEU A 280 -65.30 33.96 16.50
CA LEU A 280 -66.01 34.62 15.39
C LEU A 280 -67.52 34.30 15.41
N GLU A 281 -67.92 33.08 15.77
CA GLU A 281 -69.32 32.71 15.96
C GLU A 281 -69.95 33.38 17.19
N ALA A 282 -69.22 33.46 18.31
CA ALA A 282 -69.64 34.23 19.48
C ALA A 282 -69.82 35.73 19.15
N HIS A 283 -68.90 36.32 18.38
CA HIS A 283 -69.04 37.71 17.92
C HIS A 283 -70.20 37.88 16.92
N ARG A 284 -70.44 36.92 16.00
CA ARG A 284 -71.59 36.94 15.08
C ARG A 284 -72.92 36.84 15.84
N THR A 285 -73.03 35.97 16.82
CA THR A 285 -74.26 35.85 17.65
C THR A 285 -74.48 37.09 18.51
N LEU A 286 -73.41 37.69 19.06
CA LEU A 286 -73.48 38.95 19.79
C LEU A 286 -73.92 40.10 18.86
N LEU A 287 -73.35 40.23 17.67
CA LEU A 287 -73.75 41.23 16.67
C LEU A 287 -75.20 41.03 16.20
N ALA A 288 -75.63 39.79 15.98
CA ALA A 288 -77.01 39.47 15.63
C ALA A 288 -77.98 39.86 16.76
N ARG A 289 -77.61 39.60 18.02
CA ARG A 289 -78.39 40.02 19.19
C ARG A 289 -78.42 41.54 19.32
N VAL A 290 -77.28 42.22 19.19
CA VAL A 290 -77.21 43.70 19.20
C VAL A 290 -78.08 44.30 18.08
N ALA A 291 -78.07 43.72 16.88
CA ALA A 291 -78.94 44.14 15.79
C ALA A 291 -80.44 43.88 16.07
N GLN A 292 -80.78 42.79 16.77
CA GLN A 292 -82.14 42.54 17.26
C GLN A 292 -82.57 43.55 18.33
N GLU A 293 -81.72 43.83 19.33
CA GLU A 293 -82.01 44.83 20.37
C GLU A 293 -82.13 46.25 19.77
N TYR A 294 -81.28 46.63 18.80
CA TYR A 294 -81.44 47.88 18.03
C TYR A 294 -82.70 47.87 17.16
N GLY A 295 -83.07 46.73 16.57
CA GLY A 295 -84.32 46.58 15.81
C GLY A 295 -85.56 46.72 16.69
N LEU A 296 -85.54 46.15 17.90
CA LEU A 296 -86.58 46.31 18.93
C LEU A 296 -86.63 47.74 19.45
N LEU A 297 -85.46 48.36 19.71
CA LEU A 297 -85.37 49.77 20.09
C LEU A 297 -85.93 50.68 18.98
N ALA A 298 -85.62 50.43 17.71
CA ALA A 298 -86.14 51.19 16.57
C ALA A 298 -87.63 50.92 16.28
N ALA A 299 -88.16 49.75 16.67
CA ALA A 299 -89.58 49.45 16.59
C ALA A 299 -90.39 50.03 17.78
N ALA A 300 -89.76 50.16 18.96
CA ALA A 300 -90.39 50.66 20.19
C ALA A 300 -90.19 52.17 20.42
N SER A 301 -89.20 52.80 19.79
CA SER A 301 -88.94 54.24 19.90
C SER A 301 -89.39 55.02 18.67
N VAL A 302 -89.95 56.21 18.93
CA VAL A 302 -90.46 57.18 17.94
C VAL A 302 -91.53 56.59 16.99
N PRO A 303 -92.84 56.79 17.29
CA PRO A 303 -93.91 56.44 16.35
C PRO A 303 -93.63 57.03 14.97
N ARG A 304 -93.91 56.28 13.89
CA ARG A 304 -93.59 56.68 12.51
C ARG A 304 -94.09 58.08 12.14
N ALA A 305 -95.20 58.54 12.73
CA ALA A 305 -95.69 59.91 12.59
C ALA A 305 -94.71 60.98 13.13
N VAL A 306 -94.10 60.73 14.30
CA VAL A 306 -93.08 61.61 14.91
C VAL A 306 -91.78 61.55 14.11
N HIS A 307 -91.39 60.39 13.58
CA HIS A 307 -90.24 60.29 12.68
C HIS A 307 -90.48 61.06 11.36
N GLU A 308 -91.65 60.94 10.75
CA GLU A 308 -91.99 61.74 9.57
C GLU A 308 -92.13 63.23 9.88
N GLN A 309 -92.65 63.62 11.04
CA GLN A 309 -92.71 65.00 11.48
C GLN A 309 -91.30 65.59 11.66
N THR A 310 -90.44 64.94 12.46
CA THR A 310 -89.04 65.36 12.65
C THR A 310 -88.24 65.35 11.34
N ARG A 311 -88.53 64.44 10.39
CA ARG A 311 -87.96 64.47 9.03
C ARG A 311 -88.45 65.68 8.21
N ARG A 312 -89.72 66.07 8.33
CA ARG A 312 -90.27 67.28 7.68
C ARG A 312 -89.71 68.56 8.31
N GLU A 313 -89.56 68.58 9.63
CA GLU A 313 -88.92 69.66 10.38
C GLU A 313 -87.44 69.79 10.01
N ALA A 314 -86.70 68.68 9.94
CA ALA A 314 -85.30 68.66 9.49
C ALA A 314 -85.16 69.15 8.04
N ALA A 315 -86.03 68.73 7.12
CA ALA A 315 -86.06 69.25 5.75
C ALA A 315 -86.41 70.76 5.71
N GLY A 316 -87.34 71.22 6.56
CA GLY A 316 -87.67 72.64 6.71
C GLY A 316 -86.50 73.46 7.27
N LEU A 317 -85.74 72.91 8.23
CA LEU A 317 -84.53 73.51 8.77
C LEU A 317 -83.41 73.55 7.72
N GLN A 318 -83.21 72.49 6.93
CA GLN A 318 -82.25 72.48 5.81
C GLN A 318 -82.61 73.56 4.76
N LEU A 319 -83.88 73.70 4.39
CA LEU A 319 -84.33 74.78 3.50
C LEU A 319 -84.12 76.17 4.13
N ARG A 320 -84.22 76.30 5.45
CA ARG A 320 -83.92 77.55 6.17
C ARG A 320 -82.42 77.85 6.20
N VAL A 321 -81.58 76.83 6.39
CA VAL A 321 -80.11 76.91 6.30
C VAL A 321 -79.69 77.34 4.89
N TRP A 322 -80.15 76.68 3.82
CA TRP A 322 -79.82 77.09 2.45
C TRP A 322 -80.30 78.52 2.11
N ARG A 323 -81.43 78.97 2.68
CA ARG A 323 -81.87 80.37 2.56
C ARG A 323 -80.96 81.34 3.32
N LEU A 324 -80.42 80.94 4.47
CA LEU A 324 -79.47 81.73 5.25
C LEU A 324 -78.09 81.76 4.59
N GLU A 325 -77.58 80.62 4.10
CA GLU A 325 -76.34 80.53 3.32
C GLU A 325 -76.42 81.40 2.05
N ARG A 326 -77.54 81.38 1.32
CA ARG A 326 -77.73 82.27 0.17
C ARG A 326 -77.81 83.75 0.57
N LYS A 327 -78.41 84.07 1.72
CA LYS A 327 -78.39 85.45 2.26
C LYS A 327 -76.99 85.86 2.70
N PHE A 328 -76.23 84.93 3.26
CA PHE A 328 -74.85 85.15 3.70
C PHE A 328 -73.94 85.38 2.50
N ALA A 329 -74.00 84.54 1.45
CA ALA A 329 -73.28 84.76 0.20
C ALA A 329 -73.67 86.07 -0.50
N ASN A 330 -74.95 86.49 -0.44
CA ASN A 330 -75.37 87.81 -0.90
C ASN A 330 -74.76 88.95 -0.04
N ALA A 331 -74.68 88.78 1.28
CA ALA A 331 -74.08 89.76 2.18
C ALA A 331 -72.55 89.82 2.02
N GLU A 332 -71.88 88.69 1.80
CA GLU A 332 -70.46 88.64 1.42
C GLU A 332 -70.23 89.34 0.08
N GLY A 333 -71.11 89.13 -0.91
CA GLY A 333 -71.12 89.89 -2.16
C GLY A 333 -71.23 91.40 -1.94
N GLN A 334 -72.19 91.83 -1.11
CA GLN A 334 -72.34 93.25 -0.73
C GLN A 334 -71.12 93.79 0.02
N VAL A 335 -70.46 92.99 0.87
CA VAL A 335 -69.20 93.39 1.53
C VAL A 335 -68.05 93.49 0.54
N HIS A 336 -67.97 92.63 -0.48
CA HIS A 336 -66.99 92.74 -1.55
C HIS A 336 -67.25 93.97 -2.44
N GLU A 337 -68.50 94.24 -2.77
CA GLU A 337 -68.92 95.46 -3.48
C GLU A 337 -68.59 96.71 -2.67
N LEU A 338 -68.93 96.76 -1.37
CA LEU A 338 -68.57 97.85 -0.47
C LEU A 338 -67.05 98.00 -0.32
N ALA A 339 -66.28 96.92 -0.22
CA ALA A 339 -64.82 96.97 -0.15
C ALA A 339 -64.16 97.34 -1.49
N ALA A 340 -64.83 97.14 -2.62
CA ALA A 340 -64.42 97.67 -3.91
C ALA A 340 -64.78 99.16 -4.03
N LEU A 341 -65.95 99.57 -3.54
CA LEU A 341 -66.41 100.95 -3.52
C LEU A 341 -65.54 101.80 -2.58
N VAL A 342 -65.20 101.31 -1.39
CA VAL A 342 -64.24 101.93 -0.46
C VAL A 342 -62.85 102.03 -1.07
N ARG A 343 -62.38 101.02 -1.83
CA ARG A 343 -61.11 101.15 -2.56
C ARG A 343 -61.18 102.18 -3.68
N ALA A 344 -62.27 102.22 -4.45
CA ALA A 344 -62.49 103.23 -5.47
C ALA A 344 -62.65 104.65 -4.89
N THR A 345 -63.23 104.80 -3.70
CA THR A 345 -63.22 106.08 -2.98
C THR A 345 -61.82 106.39 -2.48
N MET A 346 -61.08 105.47 -1.87
CA MET A 346 -59.69 105.73 -1.45
C MET A 346 -58.76 106.08 -2.63
N GLU A 347 -58.91 105.45 -3.79
CA GLU A 347 -58.17 105.81 -5.02
C GLU A 347 -58.59 107.20 -5.53
N ARG A 348 -59.89 107.52 -5.48
CA ARG A 348 -60.41 108.84 -5.82
C ARG A 348 -60.00 109.91 -4.81
N ASP A 349 -59.94 109.57 -3.53
CA ASP A 349 -59.58 110.45 -2.43
C ASP A 349 -58.07 110.71 -2.48
N ALA A 350 -57.24 109.70 -2.76
CA ALA A 350 -55.82 109.89 -3.04
C ALA A 350 -55.58 110.77 -4.29
N PHE A 351 -56.37 110.59 -5.36
CA PHE A 351 -56.32 111.48 -6.52
C PHE A 351 -56.85 112.89 -6.21
N LEU A 352 -57.84 113.03 -5.33
CA LEU A 352 -58.33 114.31 -4.85
C LEU A 352 -57.37 114.97 -3.85
N GLU A 353 -56.58 114.22 -3.09
CA GLU A 353 -55.49 114.67 -2.23
C GLU A 353 -54.30 115.13 -3.08
N GLU A 354 -53.95 114.40 -4.15
CA GLU A 354 -52.97 114.84 -5.15
C GLU A 354 -53.44 116.14 -5.83
N ARG A 355 -54.71 116.23 -6.22
CA ARG A 355 -55.31 117.45 -6.78
C ARG A 355 -55.48 118.58 -5.78
N LEU A 356 -55.75 118.28 -4.51
CA LEU A 356 -55.76 119.25 -3.42
C LEU A 356 -54.36 119.76 -3.17
N ARG A 357 -53.33 118.91 -3.25
CA ARG A 357 -51.94 119.29 -3.11
C ARG A 357 -51.49 120.17 -4.27
N ASP A 358 -51.78 119.80 -5.52
CA ASP A 358 -51.60 120.67 -6.70
C ASP A 358 -52.30 122.02 -6.47
N ALA A 359 -53.56 121.99 -6.03
CA ALA A 359 -54.36 123.17 -5.77
C ALA A 359 -53.95 123.94 -4.50
N GLU A 360 -53.23 123.34 -3.55
CA GLU A 360 -52.67 123.96 -2.34
C GLU A 360 -51.28 124.54 -2.63
N GLU A 361 -50.56 124.01 -3.61
CA GLU A 361 -49.36 124.64 -4.19
C GLU A 361 -49.78 125.86 -5.04
N GLU A 362 -50.85 125.75 -5.86
CA GLU A 362 -51.47 126.88 -6.55
C GLU A 362 -52.14 127.87 -5.59
N LEU A 363 -52.92 127.42 -4.59
CA LEU A 363 -53.49 128.30 -3.57
C LEU A 363 -52.41 128.82 -2.62
N GLY A 364 -51.27 128.16 -2.44
CA GLY A 364 -50.13 128.71 -1.70
C GLY A 364 -49.53 129.89 -2.45
N TYR A 365 -49.42 129.78 -3.77
CA TYR A 365 -49.07 130.87 -4.67
C TYR A 365 -50.11 132.02 -4.63
N TYR A 366 -51.39 131.72 -4.85
CA TYR A 366 -52.47 132.73 -4.85
C TYR A 366 -52.88 133.24 -3.46
N SER A 367 -52.58 132.53 -2.36
CA SER A 367 -52.79 133.00 -0.98
C SER A 367 -51.57 133.70 -0.42
N GLY A 368 -50.39 133.53 -1.01
CA GLY A 368 -49.34 134.54 -0.93
C GLY A 368 -49.84 135.89 -1.47
N GLU A 369 -50.56 135.89 -2.60
CA GLU A 369 -51.23 137.08 -3.15
C GLU A 369 -52.47 137.52 -2.36
N LEU A 370 -53.30 136.59 -1.85
CA LEU A 370 -54.56 136.91 -1.17
C LEU A 370 -54.45 137.12 0.34
N ALA A 371 -53.41 136.64 1.03
CA ALA A 371 -53.12 137.05 2.41
C ALA A 371 -52.60 138.50 2.46
N ALA A 372 -52.01 138.98 1.36
CA ALA A 372 -51.75 140.40 1.15
C ALA A 372 -53.03 141.23 0.92
N LEU A 373 -54.19 140.59 0.72
CA LEU A 373 -55.52 141.22 0.53
C LEU A 373 -56.52 140.94 1.67
N ARG A 374 -56.38 139.82 2.41
CA ARG A 374 -57.31 139.41 3.49
C ARG A 374 -56.94 139.88 4.89
N MET A 375 -55.86 140.64 5.05
CA MET A 375 -55.68 141.50 6.23
C MET A 375 -56.69 142.66 6.29
N GLU A 376 -57.43 142.94 5.20
CA GLU A 376 -58.31 144.11 5.11
C GLU A 376 -59.74 143.89 5.62
N GLN A 377 -60.30 142.68 5.63
CA GLN A 377 -61.74 142.47 5.83
C GLN A 377 -62.11 141.24 6.69
N ASP A 378 -62.60 141.59 7.89
CA ASP A 378 -63.89 141.21 8.48
C ASP A 378 -64.12 139.73 8.86
N ALA A 379 -64.35 139.35 10.12
CA ALA A 379 -65.12 139.92 11.25
C ALA A 379 -66.65 139.85 11.10
N ASP A 380 -67.29 139.32 12.15
CA ASP A 380 -68.71 139.31 12.50
C ASP A 380 -69.68 138.56 11.54
N THR A 381 -70.46 137.57 12.00
CA THR A 381 -71.58 137.79 12.92
C THR A 381 -72.18 136.49 13.50
N ASP A 382 -72.60 136.54 14.77
CA ASP A 382 -73.43 135.55 15.48
C ASP A 382 -74.96 135.78 15.31
N GLY A 383 -75.82 134.90 15.83
CA GLY A 383 -77.25 135.25 16.02
C GLY A 383 -78.26 134.15 16.46
N ASP A 384 -78.23 133.75 17.73
CA ASP A 384 -79.35 133.45 18.65
C ASP A 384 -80.48 132.41 18.39
N GLY A 385 -80.96 131.80 19.49
CA GLY A 385 -82.08 130.83 19.49
C GLY A 385 -82.52 130.26 20.85
N GLU A 386 -82.62 131.09 21.91
CA GLU A 386 -82.71 130.67 23.33
C GLU A 386 -84.00 129.90 23.76
N GLY A 387 -84.93 129.61 22.85
CA GLY A 387 -86.17 128.87 23.15
C GLY A 387 -86.00 127.35 23.32
N ALA A 388 -84.95 126.76 22.75
CA ALA A 388 -84.77 125.30 22.69
C ALA A 388 -84.40 124.66 24.05
N ALA A 389 -83.81 125.43 24.97
CA ALA A 389 -83.14 124.91 26.16
C ALA A 389 -84.07 124.31 27.25
N ARG A 390 -85.39 124.53 27.16
CA ARG A 390 -86.35 124.07 28.19
C ARG A 390 -87.10 122.79 27.82
N LEU A 391 -87.25 122.49 26.53
CA LEU A 391 -87.76 121.19 26.06
C LEU A 391 -86.67 120.11 26.12
N SER A 392 -85.42 120.47 25.81
CA SER A 392 -84.28 119.55 25.90
C SER A 392 -84.08 118.97 27.31
N ALA A 393 -84.28 119.77 28.37
CA ALA A 393 -84.10 119.34 29.77
C ALA A 393 -85.18 118.38 30.32
N ALA A 394 -86.32 118.24 29.63
CA ALA A 394 -87.32 117.22 29.94
C ALA A 394 -86.98 115.91 29.21
N ILE A 395 -86.78 115.99 27.89
CA ILE A 395 -86.39 114.87 27.03
C ILE A 395 -85.10 114.22 27.53
N ALA A 396 -84.11 115.01 27.98
CA ALA A 396 -82.85 114.50 28.54
C ALA A 396 -83.01 113.67 29.81
N ARG A 397 -84.10 113.83 30.59
CA ARG A 397 -84.33 113.04 31.82
C ARG A 397 -85.04 111.72 31.53
N GLU A 398 -85.93 111.70 30.55
CA GLU A 398 -86.55 110.45 30.07
C GLU A 398 -85.52 109.61 29.30
N LEU A 399 -84.75 110.22 28.40
CA LEU A 399 -83.60 109.59 27.74
C LEU A 399 -82.62 109.01 28.76
N HIS A 400 -82.29 109.73 29.83
CA HIS A 400 -81.33 109.21 30.81
C HIS A 400 -81.87 108.01 31.62
N ALA A 401 -83.18 107.93 31.85
CA ALA A 401 -83.79 106.75 32.47
C ALA A 401 -83.74 105.54 31.50
N GLU A 402 -84.11 105.75 30.23
CA GLU A 402 -84.01 104.72 29.18
C GLU A 402 -82.55 104.29 28.92
N GLU A 403 -81.58 105.21 28.97
CA GLU A 403 -80.13 104.92 28.88
C GLU A 403 -79.65 104.00 30.02
N VAL A 404 -80.16 104.20 31.24
CA VAL A 404 -79.80 103.38 32.41
C VAL A 404 -80.43 101.98 32.29
N GLU A 405 -81.70 101.88 31.91
CA GLU A 405 -82.35 100.59 31.65
C GLU A 405 -81.69 99.83 30.48
N LEU A 406 -81.35 100.54 29.40
CA LEU A 406 -80.63 99.97 28.26
C LEU A 406 -79.23 99.49 28.64
N ARG A 407 -78.49 100.23 29.49
CA ARG A 407 -77.19 99.77 30.01
C ARG A 407 -77.31 98.50 30.84
N ILE A 408 -78.28 98.44 31.74
CA ILE A 408 -78.55 97.23 32.55
C ILE A 408 -78.85 96.03 31.62
N ALA A 409 -79.71 96.22 30.62
CA ALA A 409 -80.02 95.18 29.64
C ALA A 409 -78.79 94.76 28.79
N LEU A 410 -77.93 95.71 28.40
CA LEU A 410 -76.69 95.42 27.66
C LEU A 410 -75.64 94.71 28.52
N ASP A 411 -75.53 95.04 29.80
CA ASP A 411 -74.63 94.36 30.74
C ASP A 411 -75.11 92.93 31.03
N ASP A 412 -76.42 92.72 31.20
CA ASP A 412 -77.04 91.39 31.32
C ASP A 412 -76.84 90.55 30.04
N ASP A 413 -77.10 91.12 28.86
CA ASP A 413 -76.83 90.46 27.57
C ASP A 413 -75.32 90.12 27.45
N HIS A 414 -74.42 91.03 27.83
CA HIS A 414 -72.99 90.78 27.79
C HIS A 414 -72.55 89.65 28.73
N ALA A 415 -73.16 89.55 29.92
CA ALA A 415 -72.97 88.43 30.83
C ALA A 415 -73.45 87.09 30.22
N VAL A 416 -74.60 87.09 29.53
CA VAL A 416 -75.11 85.90 28.82
C VAL A 416 -74.21 85.51 27.65
N TRP A 417 -73.78 86.47 26.83
CA TRP A 417 -72.90 86.22 25.68
C TRP A 417 -71.50 85.72 26.09
N SER A 418 -70.90 86.32 27.12
CA SER A 418 -69.61 85.87 27.65
C SER A 418 -69.69 84.49 28.29
N HIS A 419 -70.79 84.16 28.98
CA HIS A 419 -71.03 82.80 29.47
C HIS A 419 -71.21 81.78 28.34
N LEU A 420 -71.95 82.14 27.28
CA LEU A 420 -72.15 81.28 26.11
C LEU A 420 -70.81 81.02 25.37
N ASP A 421 -69.97 82.05 25.22
CA ASP A 421 -68.66 81.88 24.57
C ASP A 421 -67.69 81.07 25.45
N ALA A 422 -67.72 81.23 26.78
CA ALA A 422 -66.98 80.39 27.71
C ALA A 422 -67.41 78.91 27.61
N LEU A 423 -68.71 78.61 27.54
CA LEU A 423 -69.21 77.25 27.32
C LEU A 423 -68.81 76.70 25.94
N ARG A 424 -68.87 77.52 24.89
CA ARG A 424 -68.49 77.14 23.53
C ARG A 424 -67.00 76.82 23.43
N THR A 425 -66.14 77.69 23.98
CA THR A 425 -64.69 77.48 24.01
C THR A 425 -64.31 76.28 24.87
N GLN A 426 -64.97 76.06 26.01
CA GLN A 426 -64.80 74.85 26.82
C GLN A 426 -65.20 73.58 26.05
N HIS A 427 -66.32 73.58 25.33
CA HIS A 427 -66.76 72.43 24.53
C HIS A 427 -65.82 72.17 23.33
N LEU A 428 -65.34 73.21 22.66
CA LEU A 428 -64.35 73.08 21.59
C LEU A 428 -63.02 72.54 22.13
N HIS A 429 -62.58 72.99 23.30
CA HIS A 429 -61.35 72.51 23.94
C HIS A 429 -61.44 71.04 24.36
N THR A 430 -62.55 70.61 24.98
CA THR A 430 -62.75 69.19 25.35
C THR A 430 -62.91 68.29 24.14
N HIS A 431 -63.53 68.76 23.05
CA HIS A 431 -63.60 68.00 21.80
C HIS A 431 -62.23 67.94 21.10
N ALA A 432 -61.47 69.03 21.08
CA ALA A 432 -60.12 69.05 20.52
C ALA A 432 -59.15 68.14 21.28
N SER A 433 -59.19 68.14 22.62
CA SER A 433 -58.35 67.24 23.43
C SER A 433 -58.75 65.77 23.25
N ALA A 434 -60.04 65.44 23.15
CA ALA A 434 -60.51 64.09 22.83
C ALA A 434 -60.10 63.62 21.42
N LEU A 435 -60.08 64.51 20.42
CA LEU A 435 -59.56 64.20 19.09
C LEU A 435 -58.04 63.99 19.10
N LEU A 436 -57.29 64.78 19.87
CA LEU A 436 -55.84 64.62 19.99
C LEU A 436 -55.47 63.28 20.67
N THR A 437 -56.13 62.91 21.77
CA THR A 437 -55.88 61.61 22.41
C THR A 437 -56.29 60.43 21.51
N HIS A 438 -57.34 60.57 20.70
CA HIS A 438 -57.70 59.58 19.69
C HIS A 438 -56.67 59.51 18.53
N LEU A 439 -56.10 60.65 18.11
CA LEU A 439 -55.04 60.66 17.10
C LEU A 439 -53.75 60.00 17.61
N ASP A 440 -53.38 60.25 18.87
CA ASP A 440 -52.18 59.67 19.46
C ASP A 440 -52.33 58.17 19.78
N SER A 441 -53.52 57.69 20.16
CA SER A 441 -53.79 56.25 20.27
C SER A 441 -53.74 55.55 18.90
N VAL A 442 -54.37 56.11 17.87
CA VAL A 442 -54.30 55.56 16.50
C VAL A 442 -52.87 55.56 15.95
N ARG A 443 -52.05 56.57 16.28
CA ARG A 443 -50.62 56.58 15.96
C ARG A 443 -49.87 55.46 16.68
N HIS A 444 -50.12 55.27 17.96
CA HIS A 444 -49.50 54.20 18.75
C HIS A 444 -49.87 52.80 18.22
N ASP A 445 -51.14 52.59 17.85
CA ASP A 445 -51.60 51.35 17.22
C ASP A 445 -50.92 51.13 15.85
N ALA A 446 -50.81 52.17 15.03
CA ALA A 446 -50.12 52.10 13.74
C ALA A 446 -48.62 51.81 13.87
N GLU A 447 -47.94 52.37 14.87
CA GLU A 447 -46.54 52.06 15.19
C GLU A 447 -46.37 50.63 15.71
N THR A 448 -47.31 50.15 16.53
CA THR A 448 -47.35 48.78 17.03
C THR A 448 -47.57 47.78 15.89
N GLN A 449 -48.52 48.03 14.99
CA GLN A 449 -48.73 47.21 13.80
C GLN A 449 -47.51 47.25 12.86
N ARG A 450 -46.87 48.41 12.69
CA ARG A 450 -45.65 48.56 11.87
C ARG A 450 -44.45 47.80 12.44
N THR A 451 -44.31 47.74 13.76
CA THR A 451 -43.24 46.96 14.42
C THR A 451 -43.52 45.45 14.34
N GLN A 452 -44.78 45.04 14.50
CA GLN A 452 -45.21 43.64 14.29
C GLN A 452 -44.99 43.19 12.82
N ALA A 453 -45.36 44.02 11.84
CA ALA A 453 -45.13 43.72 10.42
C ALA A 453 -43.64 43.53 10.11
N LYS A 454 -42.77 44.43 10.58
CA LYS A 454 -41.30 44.28 10.45
C LYS A 454 -40.76 43.01 11.12
N ALA A 455 -41.32 42.62 12.27
CA ALA A 455 -40.93 41.38 12.94
C ALA A 455 -41.34 40.14 12.12
N ALA A 456 -42.55 40.15 11.53
CA ALA A 456 -43.01 39.09 10.64
C ALA A 456 -42.19 39.01 9.33
N GLU A 457 -41.85 40.15 8.72
CA GLU A 457 -40.93 40.22 7.56
C GLU A 457 -39.55 39.63 7.90
N ALA A 458 -39.00 39.95 9.07
CA ALA A 458 -37.73 39.40 9.53
C ALA A 458 -37.80 37.88 9.77
N GLN A 459 -38.89 37.37 10.36
CA GLN A 459 -39.13 35.94 10.52
C GLN A 459 -39.28 35.23 9.17
N GLN A 460 -40.02 35.80 8.22
CA GLN A 460 -40.15 35.26 6.87
C GLN A 460 -38.80 35.21 6.16
N ALA A 461 -37.98 36.26 6.27
CA ALA A 461 -36.63 36.29 5.71
C ALA A 461 -35.69 35.24 6.35
N ALA A 462 -35.84 34.96 7.65
CA ALA A 462 -35.11 33.90 8.33
C ALA A 462 -35.53 32.51 7.82
N LEU A 463 -36.83 32.21 7.78
CA LEU A 463 -37.37 30.94 7.29
C LEU A 463 -37.01 30.69 5.81
N VAL A 464 -37.02 31.72 4.97
CA VAL A 464 -36.57 31.59 3.56
C VAL A 464 -35.08 31.24 3.47
N ARG A 465 -34.23 31.80 4.35
CA ARG A 465 -32.81 31.45 4.42
C ARG A 465 -32.61 30.01 4.88
N GLU A 466 -33.26 29.60 5.96
CA GLU A 466 -33.21 28.23 6.48
C GLU A 466 -33.68 27.21 5.42
N LEU A 467 -34.80 27.48 4.76
CA LEU A 467 -35.33 26.63 3.69
C LEU A 467 -34.38 26.58 2.47
N SER A 468 -33.69 27.68 2.14
CA SER A 468 -32.67 27.69 1.08
C SER A 468 -31.42 26.88 1.45
N ALA A 469 -30.99 26.94 2.72
CA ALA A 469 -29.88 26.15 3.24
C ALA A 469 -30.21 24.65 3.25
N ALA A 470 -31.36 24.28 3.79
CA ALA A 470 -31.83 22.89 3.81
C ALA A 470 -31.98 22.28 2.40
N ARG A 471 -32.39 23.09 1.40
CA ARG A 471 -32.38 22.67 -0.01
C ARG A 471 -30.97 22.42 -0.54
N ALA A 472 -30.02 23.31 -0.26
CA ALA A 472 -28.63 23.14 -0.67
C ALA A 472 -27.97 21.91 -0.02
N GLU A 473 -28.26 21.64 1.25
CA GLU A 473 -27.81 20.43 1.95
C GLU A 473 -28.44 19.16 1.38
N HIS A 474 -29.75 19.17 1.09
CA HIS A 474 -30.43 18.05 0.43
C HIS A 474 -29.83 17.76 -0.95
N ASP A 475 -29.59 18.78 -1.77
CA ASP A 475 -29.01 18.59 -3.10
C ASP A 475 -27.55 18.11 -3.04
N LYS A 476 -26.78 18.55 -2.03
CA LYS A 476 -25.45 18.01 -1.72
C LYS A 476 -25.50 16.53 -1.34
N ALA A 477 -26.36 16.16 -0.38
CA ALA A 477 -26.54 14.77 0.05
C ALA A 477 -27.01 13.86 -1.11
N ARG A 478 -27.87 14.38 -1.99
CA ARG A 478 -28.31 13.68 -3.21
C ARG A 478 -27.17 13.46 -4.22
N ALA A 479 -26.27 14.43 -4.37
CA ALA A 479 -25.07 14.28 -5.20
C ALA A 479 -24.07 13.27 -4.59
N GLU A 480 -23.87 13.30 -3.27
CA GLU A 480 -23.05 12.32 -2.54
C GLU A 480 -23.61 10.90 -2.67
N LEU A 481 -24.93 10.72 -2.54
CA LEU A 481 -25.60 9.43 -2.75
C LEU A 481 -25.51 8.93 -4.21
N ALA A 482 -25.60 9.83 -5.20
CA ALA A 482 -25.39 9.47 -6.60
C ALA A 482 -23.94 9.02 -6.88
N ASN A 483 -22.96 9.70 -6.28
CA ASN A 483 -21.54 9.33 -6.36
C ASN A 483 -21.26 7.98 -5.69
N ALA A 484 -21.82 7.74 -4.50
CA ALA A 484 -21.72 6.46 -3.79
C ALA A 484 -22.36 5.30 -4.58
N ALA A 485 -23.53 5.52 -5.18
CA ALA A 485 -24.18 4.54 -6.06
C ALA A 485 -23.32 4.21 -7.30
N GLN A 486 -22.70 5.21 -7.94
CA GLN A 486 -21.76 4.96 -9.04
C GLN A 486 -20.51 4.21 -8.58
N ALA A 487 -19.96 4.52 -7.40
CA ALA A 487 -18.83 3.81 -6.83
C ALA A 487 -19.17 2.33 -6.55
N ALA A 488 -20.35 2.05 -6.00
CA ALA A 488 -20.83 0.69 -5.76
C ALA A 488 -21.02 -0.11 -7.05
N VAL A 489 -21.54 0.50 -8.13
CA VAL A 489 -21.64 -0.14 -9.46
C VAL A 489 -20.25 -0.46 -10.02
N ARG A 490 -19.28 0.47 -9.90
CA ARG A 490 -17.89 0.23 -10.32
C ARG A 490 -17.20 -0.87 -9.50
N ALA A 491 -17.47 -0.95 -8.19
CA ALA A 491 -16.95 -2.00 -7.32
C ALA A 491 -17.50 -3.38 -7.74
N LYS A 492 -18.83 -3.51 -7.94
CA LYS A 492 -19.46 -4.75 -8.42
C LYS A 492 -18.96 -5.20 -9.80
N ALA A 493 -18.66 -4.25 -10.69
CA ALA A 493 -18.06 -4.57 -11.99
C ALA A 493 -16.67 -5.19 -11.83
N LYS A 494 -15.80 -4.60 -11.00
CA LYS A 494 -14.46 -5.14 -10.69
C LYS A 494 -14.53 -6.49 -9.97
N GLU A 495 -15.47 -6.66 -9.04
CA GLU A 495 -15.70 -7.94 -8.36
C GLU A 495 -16.05 -9.04 -9.36
N ALA A 496 -16.96 -8.76 -10.31
CA ALA A 496 -17.32 -9.70 -11.37
C ALA A 496 -16.15 -10.02 -12.34
N GLU A 497 -15.23 -9.08 -12.57
CA GLU A 497 -13.99 -9.32 -13.32
C GLU A 497 -13.03 -10.23 -12.53
N LEU A 498 -12.77 -9.92 -11.27
CA LEU A 498 -11.90 -10.73 -10.39
C LEU A 498 -12.43 -12.16 -10.20
N VAL A 499 -13.75 -12.36 -10.10
CA VAL A 499 -14.36 -13.69 -10.05
C VAL A 499 -14.10 -14.46 -11.35
N ARG A 500 -14.25 -13.83 -12.53
CA ARG A 500 -13.95 -14.47 -13.82
C ARG A 500 -12.47 -14.83 -13.96
N ASP A 501 -11.56 -13.98 -13.51
CA ASP A 501 -10.12 -14.25 -13.57
C ASP A 501 -9.70 -15.34 -12.58
N ARG A 502 -10.23 -15.33 -11.35
CA ARG A 502 -10.08 -16.44 -10.39
C ARG A 502 -10.54 -17.77 -10.99
N ASP A 503 -11.68 -17.77 -11.68
CA ASP A 503 -12.24 -19.00 -12.25
C ASP A 503 -11.45 -19.47 -13.49
N ARG A 504 -10.90 -18.54 -14.29
CA ARG A 504 -9.91 -18.86 -15.35
C ARG A 504 -8.64 -19.49 -14.79
N GLU A 505 -8.05 -18.93 -13.72
CA GLU A 505 -6.85 -19.50 -13.09
C GLU A 505 -7.14 -20.87 -12.46
N LYS A 506 -8.33 -21.08 -11.87
CA LYS A 506 -8.77 -22.41 -11.40
C LYS A 506 -8.84 -23.44 -12.52
N GLU A 507 -9.37 -23.08 -13.69
CA GLU A 507 -9.41 -24.02 -14.83
C GLU A 507 -8.02 -24.28 -15.43
N LYS A 508 -7.12 -23.29 -15.46
CA LYS A 508 -5.70 -23.52 -15.81
C LYS A 508 -5.02 -24.48 -14.83
N ALA A 509 -5.13 -24.24 -13.53
CA ALA A 509 -4.53 -25.09 -12.50
C ALA A 509 -5.08 -26.54 -12.55
N LYS A 510 -6.38 -26.72 -12.84
CA LYS A 510 -6.96 -28.04 -13.11
C LYS A 510 -6.36 -28.71 -14.35
N ALA A 511 -6.19 -27.96 -15.44
CA ALA A 511 -5.60 -28.48 -16.68
C ALA A 511 -4.11 -28.85 -16.51
N GLU A 512 -3.34 -28.04 -15.80
CA GLU A 512 -1.94 -28.32 -15.45
C GLU A 512 -1.83 -29.55 -14.55
N ARG A 513 -2.65 -29.64 -13.49
CA ARG A 513 -2.72 -30.84 -12.63
C ARG A 513 -3.09 -32.09 -13.42
N ALA A 514 -4.07 -32.01 -14.32
CA ALA A 514 -4.43 -33.13 -15.19
C ALA A 514 -3.32 -33.50 -16.19
N GLY A 515 -2.45 -32.55 -16.55
CA GLY A 515 -1.21 -32.79 -17.30
C GLY A 515 -0.20 -33.58 -16.47
N LEU A 516 0.15 -33.07 -15.28
CA LEU A 516 1.08 -33.70 -14.35
C LEU A 516 0.64 -35.11 -13.93
N GLU A 517 -0.67 -35.32 -13.68
CA GLU A 517 -1.21 -36.66 -13.37
C GLU A 517 -1.08 -37.65 -14.54
N ARG A 518 -1.11 -37.18 -15.80
CA ARG A 518 -0.84 -38.03 -16.99
C ARG A 518 0.65 -38.34 -17.14
N GLU A 519 1.51 -37.38 -16.84
CA GLU A 519 2.97 -37.57 -16.88
C GLU A 519 3.43 -38.52 -15.77
N ALA A 520 2.93 -38.34 -14.55
CA ALA A 520 3.18 -39.26 -13.44
C ALA A 520 2.70 -40.70 -13.72
N ARG A 521 1.57 -40.89 -14.43
CA ARG A 521 1.14 -42.20 -14.91
C ARG A 521 2.11 -42.78 -15.94
N ARG A 522 2.52 -42.00 -16.95
CA ARG A 522 3.52 -42.44 -17.95
C ARG A 522 4.85 -42.83 -17.30
N GLU A 523 5.30 -42.11 -16.26
CA GLU A 523 6.48 -42.49 -15.50
C GLU A 523 6.30 -43.81 -14.73
N ARG A 524 5.13 -44.04 -14.12
CA ARG A 524 4.83 -45.33 -13.47
C ARG A 524 4.84 -46.47 -14.47
N ASP A 525 4.13 -46.34 -15.59
CA ASP A 525 4.13 -47.33 -16.68
C ASP A 525 5.55 -47.61 -17.20
N ALA A 526 6.39 -46.58 -17.31
CA ALA A 526 7.78 -46.73 -17.74
C ALA A 526 8.65 -47.43 -16.68
N ARG A 527 8.48 -47.10 -15.39
CA ARG A 527 9.18 -47.77 -14.28
C ARG A 527 8.76 -49.24 -14.16
N GLU A 528 7.48 -49.56 -14.32
CA GLU A 528 6.97 -50.93 -14.33
C GLU A 528 7.54 -51.75 -15.50
N ARG A 529 7.60 -51.18 -16.71
CA ARG A 529 8.27 -51.82 -17.86
C ARG A 529 9.75 -52.05 -17.63
N LEU A 530 10.47 -51.09 -17.04
CA LEU A 530 11.89 -51.24 -16.70
C LEU A 530 12.12 -52.28 -15.60
N ALA A 531 11.23 -52.35 -14.60
CA ALA A 531 11.28 -53.38 -13.55
C ALA A 531 11.03 -54.78 -14.13
N ALA A 532 10.04 -54.93 -15.02
CA ALA A 532 9.79 -56.19 -15.72
C ALA A 532 10.97 -56.61 -16.61
N ALA A 533 11.59 -55.66 -17.34
CA ALA A 533 12.79 -55.92 -18.14
C ALA A 533 14.00 -56.34 -17.27
N LEU A 534 14.17 -55.73 -16.09
CA LEU A 534 15.19 -56.14 -15.11
C LEU A 534 14.94 -57.53 -14.54
N GLN A 535 13.69 -57.88 -14.24
CA GLN A 535 13.34 -59.24 -13.79
C GLN A 535 13.59 -60.27 -14.91
N GLN A 536 13.28 -59.94 -16.16
CA GLN A 536 13.59 -60.79 -17.31
C GLN A 536 15.10 -60.95 -17.52
N SER A 537 15.89 -59.88 -17.38
CA SER A 537 17.36 -59.99 -17.50
C SER A 537 17.97 -60.79 -16.35
N GLN A 538 17.47 -60.62 -15.11
CA GLN A 538 17.89 -61.43 -13.96
C GLN A 538 17.54 -62.91 -14.13
N ALA A 539 16.36 -63.21 -14.67
CA ALA A 539 15.97 -64.59 -14.97
C ALA A 539 16.86 -65.21 -16.06
N ALA A 540 17.22 -64.45 -17.11
CA ALA A 540 18.14 -64.88 -18.15
C ALA A 540 19.58 -65.06 -17.62
N GLU A 541 20.08 -64.14 -16.79
CA GLU A 541 21.38 -64.26 -16.11
C GLU A 541 21.42 -65.49 -15.19
N ALA A 542 20.33 -65.76 -14.45
CA ALA A 542 20.23 -66.95 -13.60
C ALA A 542 20.19 -68.25 -14.42
N ALA A 543 19.50 -68.27 -15.56
CA ALA A 543 19.48 -69.40 -16.48
C ALA A 543 20.88 -69.68 -17.07
N LEU A 544 21.56 -68.65 -17.59
CA LEU A 544 22.94 -68.75 -18.09
C LEU A 544 23.93 -69.18 -17.00
N THR A 545 23.74 -68.71 -15.76
CA THR A 545 24.55 -69.17 -14.62
C THR A 545 24.31 -70.66 -14.34
N GLY A 546 23.06 -71.11 -14.43
CA GLY A 546 22.71 -72.54 -14.33
C GLY A 546 23.31 -73.39 -15.45
N GLU A 547 23.35 -72.88 -16.68
CA GLU A 547 24.03 -73.54 -17.81
C GLU A 547 25.55 -73.62 -17.58
N ILE A 548 26.19 -72.56 -17.07
CA ILE A 548 27.62 -72.58 -16.70
C ILE A 548 27.89 -73.58 -15.58
N ASP A 549 27.04 -73.62 -14.54
CA ASP A 549 27.12 -74.57 -13.43
C ASP A 549 26.90 -76.04 -13.89
N GLN A 550 26.16 -76.26 -14.99
CA GLN A 550 25.98 -77.59 -15.61
C GLN A 550 27.12 -77.98 -16.56
N LEU A 551 27.63 -77.05 -17.37
CA LEU A 551 28.74 -77.31 -18.29
C LEU A 551 30.09 -77.47 -17.57
N SER A 552 30.25 -76.88 -16.38
CA SER A 552 31.47 -76.99 -15.57
C SER A 552 31.83 -78.44 -15.15
N PRO A 553 30.92 -79.26 -14.60
CA PRO A 553 31.20 -80.67 -14.33
C PRO A 553 31.33 -81.50 -15.63
N GLU A 554 30.58 -81.21 -16.69
CA GLU A 554 30.74 -81.88 -17.99
C GLU A 554 32.14 -81.66 -18.57
N LEU A 555 32.68 -80.43 -18.45
CA LEU A 555 34.06 -80.12 -18.84
C LEU A 555 35.07 -80.87 -17.96
N ALA A 556 34.86 -80.91 -16.64
CA ALA A 556 35.74 -81.65 -15.73
C ALA A 556 35.73 -83.17 -15.98
N ASP A 557 34.60 -83.74 -16.43
CA ASP A 557 34.52 -85.14 -16.87
C ASP A 557 35.16 -85.33 -18.26
N ALA A 558 35.03 -84.37 -19.18
CA ALA A 558 35.76 -84.40 -20.45
C ALA A 558 37.29 -84.36 -20.25
N GLU A 559 37.79 -83.52 -19.34
CA GLU A 559 39.21 -83.47 -18.94
C GLU A 559 39.69 -84.83 -18.36
N ARG A 560 38.83 -85.52 -17.59
CA ARG A 560 39.12 -86.88 -17.10
C ARG A 560 39.18 -87.91 -18.23
N TYR A 561 38.29 -87.82 -19.22
CA TYR A 561 38.34 -88.69 -20.40
C TYR A 561 39.56 -88.41 -21.26
N GLU A 562 39.98 -87.15 -21.42
CA GLU A 562 41.23 -86.79 -22.10
C GLU A 562 42.44 -87.36 -21.35
N ALA A 563 42.52 -87.20 -20.03
CA ALA A 563 43.60 -87.75 -19.21
C ALA A 563 43.64 -89.29 -19.24
N ALA A 564 42.48 -89.96 -19.25
CA ALA A 564 42.39 -91.40 -19.39
C ALA A 564 42.82 -91.87 -20.79
N TYR A 565 42.47 -91.12 -21.84
CA TYR A 565 42.88 -91.41 -23.21
C TYR A 565 44.39 -91.21 -23.42
N THR A 566 44.98 -90.13 -22.90
CA THR A 566 46.44 -89.91 -22.97
C THR A 566 47.20 -90.99 -22.20
N ALA A 567 46.74 -91.38 -21.00
CA ALA A 567 47.31 -92.50 -20.26
C ALA A 567 47.24 -93.84 -21.03
N LEU A 568 46.12 -94.10 -21.73
CA LEU A 568 45.98 -95.28 -22.58
C LEU A 568 46.92 -95.22 -23.79
N VAL A 569 47.08 -94.06 -24.42
CA VAL A 569 48.04 -93.86 -25.52
C VAL A 569 49.46 -94.10 -25.04
N ASP A 570 49.86 -93.57 -23.89
CA ASP A 570 51.17 -93.80 -23.27
C ASP A 570 51.41 -95.28 -22.94
N GLU A 571 50.38 -96.00 -22.47
CA GLU A 571 50.47 -97.45 -22.22
C GLU A 571 50.61 -98.25 -23.52
N VAL A 572 49.86 -97.91 -24.56
CA VAL A 572 49.99 -98.51 -25.90
C VAL A 572 51.39 -98.24 -26.48
N ASP A 573 51.90 -97.02 -26.36
CA ASP A 573 53.25 -96.65 -26.79
C ASP A 573 54.33 -97.44 -26.02
N ALA A 574 54.14 -97.62 -24.71
CA ALA A 574 55.02 -98.45 -23.88
C ALA A 574 54.96 -99.94 -24.26
N LEU A 575 53.79 -100.46 -24.63
CA LEU A 575 53.63 -101.83 -25.14
C LEU A 575 54.25 -102.01 -26.53
N VAL A 576 54.10 -101.04 -27.43
CA VAL A 576 54.76 -101.04 -28.75
C VAL A 576 56.29 -101.05 -28.60
N ARG A 577 56.84 -100.22 -27.69
CA ARG A 577 58.28 -100.21 -27.39
C ARG A 577 58.76 -101.53 -26.77
N LYS A 578 57.98 -102.14 -25.87
CA LYS A 578 58.28 -103.47 -25.31
C LYS A 578 58.25 -104.57 -26.37
N ASN A 579 57.27 -104.54 -27.28
CA ASN A 579 57.17 -105.53 -28.35
C ASN A 579 58.33 -105.39 -29.34
N ALA A 580 58.70 -104.16 -29.74
CA ALA A 580 59.87 -103.91 -30.58
C ALA A 580 61.17 -104.45 -29.95
N LEU A 581 61.36 -104.26 -28.63
CA LEU A 581 62.51 -104.84 -27.91
C LEU A 581 62.47 -106.37 -27.87
N ALA A 582 61.30 -106.97 -27.69
CA ALA A 582 61.11 -108.43 -27.70
C ALA A 582 61.35 -109.03 -29.10
N GLU A 583 60.95 -108.34 -30.17
CA GLU A 583 61.24 -108.70 -31.56
C GLU A 583 62.75 -108.62 -31.84
N ASP A 584 63.42 -107.54 -31.43
CA ASP A 584 64.88 -107.38 -31.53
C ASP A 584 65.66 -108.45 -30.76
N GLU A 585 65.15 -108.89 -29.60
CA GLU A 585 65.74 -109.97 -28.81
C GLU A 585 65.46 -111.34 -29.43
N ALA A 586 64.25 -111.59 -29.94
CA ALA A 586 63.91 -112.80 -30.67
C ALA A 586 64.76 -112.97 -31.94
N VAL A 587 65.02 -111.88 -32.69
CA VAL A 587 65.93 -111.87 -33.84
C VAL A 587 67.38 -112.15 -33.42
N ARG A 588 67.84 -111.60 -32.29
CA ARG A 588 69.18 -111.91 -31.73
C ARG A 588 69.31 -113.37 -31.30
N LEU A 589 68.34 -113.89 -30.57
CA LEU A 589 68.31 -115.31 -30.16
C LEU A 589 68.19 -116.25 -31.36
N SER A 590 67.45 -115.87 -32.40
CA SER A 590 67.39 -116.60 -33.67
C SER A 590 68.75 -116.69 -34.36
N ARG A 591 69.51 -115.57 -34.43
CA ARG A 591 70.89 -115.57 -34.93
C ARG A 591 71.82 -116.47 -34.12
N PHE A 592 71.83 -116.35 -32.79
CA PHE A 592 72.65 -117.20 -31.94
C PHE A 592 72.28 -118.69 -32.05
N ASN A 593 70.98 -119.02 -32.16
CA ASN A 593 70.54 -120.39 -32.39
C ASN A 593 71.00 -120.91 -33.77
N ALA A 594 70.97 -120.09 -34.82
CA ALA A 594 71.50 -120.44 -36.12
C ALA A 594 73.02 -120.68 -36.10
N GLU A 595 73.78 -119.85 -35.39
CA GLU A 595 75.22 -120.04 -35.17
C GLU A 595 75.51 -121.36 -34.43
N ILE A 596 74.85 -121.60 -33.28
CA ILE A 596 75.01 -122.83 -32.49
C ILE A 596 74.64 -124.08 -33.30
N LEU A 597 73.58 -124.01 -34.10
CA LEU A 597 73.15 -125.12 -34.95
C LEU A 597 74.14 -125.37 -36.11
N GLY A 598 74.73 -124.32 -36.69
CA GLY A 598 75.71 -124.41 -37.77
C GLY A 598 77.03 -125.12 -37.40
N HIS A 599 77.41 -125.14 -36.12
CA HIS A 599 78.60 -125.87 -35.67
C HIS A 599 78.39 -127.39 -35.69
N HIS A 600 78.93 -128.06 -36.71
CA HIS A 600 78.91 -129.52 -36.86
C HIS A 600 79.89 -130.26 -35.92
N ASN A 601 80.81 -129.54 -35.25
CA ASN A 601 81.76 -130.10 -34.30
C ASN A 601 81.19 -130.05 -32.86
N PRO A 602 80.96 -131.19 -32.18
CA PRO A 602 80.37 -131.21 -30.84
C PRO A 602 81.25 -130.51 -29.78
N ALA A 603 82.58 -130.52 -29.93
CA ALA A 603 83.48 -129.82 -29.00
C ALA A 603 83.34 -128.29 -29.09
N GLN A 604 83.07 -127.76 -30.30
CA GLN A 604 82.79 -126.33 -30.47
C GLN A 604 81.45 -125.96 -29.83
N ARG A 605 80.40 -126.76 -30.04
CA ARG A 605 79.09 -126.54 -29.39
C ARG A 605 79.20 -126.50 -27.86
N ILE A 606 79.98 -127.38 -27.24
CA ILE A 606 80.22 -127.36 -25.79
C ILE A 606 80.90 -126.05 -25.37
N LEU A 607 81.96 -125.64 -26.06
CA LEU A 607 82.65 -124.36 -25.78
C LEU A 607 81.74 -123.14 -25.94
N TYR A 608 80.85 -123.12 -26.94
CA TYR A 608 79.86 -122.05 -27.09
C TYR A 608 78.80 -122.07 -25.98
N VAL A 609 78.29 -123.24 -25.57
CA VAL A 609 77.36 -123.35 -24.44
C VAL A 609 78.03 -122.90 -23.13
N ASP A 610 79.30 -123.23 -22.90
CA ASP A 610 80.04 -122.79 -21.71
C ASP A 610 80.50 -121.33 -21.79
N ARG A 611 80.55 -120.73 -22.98
CA ARG A 611 80.69 -119.28 -23.17
C ARG A 611 79.37 -118.57 -22.84
N VAL A 612 78.25 -119.01 -23.41
CA VAL A 612 76.91 -118.48 -23.14
C VAL A 612 76.56 -118.61 -21.65
N ARG A 613 76.93 -119.71 -20.98
CA ARG A 613 76.76 -119.86 -19.52
C ARG A 613 77.55 -118.83 -18.72
N ARG A 614 78.76 -118.48 -19.14
CA ARG A 614 79.59 -117.44 -18.49
C ARG A 614 79.06 -116.04 -18.75
N GLU A 615 78.67 -115.75 -20.00
CA GLU A 615 78.06 -114.47 -20.37
C GLU A 615 76.70 -114.27 -19.68
N LEU A 616 75.90 -115.33 -19.53
CA LEU A 616 74.64 -115.32 -18.78
C LEU A 616 74.84 -115.24 -17.26
N ALA A 617 75.94 -115.80 -16.72
CA ALA A 617 76.30 -115.62 -15.31
C ALA A 617 76.75 -114.18 -15.03
N ALA A 618 77.55 -113.58 -15.92
CA ALA A 618 77.96 -112.18 -15.84
C ALA A 618 76.75 -111.25 -15.96
N ALA A 619 75.90 -111.42 -16.97
CA ALA A 619 74.69 -110.61 -17.15
C ALA A 619 73.72 -110.70 -15.95
N LYS A 620 73.61 -111.87 -15.31
CA LYS A 620 72.84 -112.02 -14.05
C LYS A 620 73.47 -111.25 -12.89
N GLN A 621 74.81 -111.24 -12.78
CA GLN A 621 75.51 -110.47 -11.77
C GLN A 621 75.34 -108.96 -12.00
N ASP A 622 75.45 -108.51 -13.24
CA ASP A 622 75.23 -107.10 -13.63
C ASP A 622 73.79 -106.68 -13.38
N PHE A 623 72.80 -107.53 -13.67
CA PHE A 623 71.39 -107.26 -13.36
C PHE A 623 71.16 -107.10 -11.86
N ILE A 624 71.73 -108.00 -11.03
CA ILE A 624 71.64 -107.90 -9.56
C ILE A 624 72.33 -106.62 -9.03
N MET A 625 73.39 -106.15 -9.68
CA MET A 625 74.01 -104.85 -9.35
C MET A 625 73.08 -103.69 -9.73
N MET A 626 72.52 -103.68 -10.94
CA MET A 626 71.60 -102.62 -11.38
C MET A 626 70.30 -102.58 -10.57
N GLU A 627 69.77 -103.70 -10.09
CA GLU A 627 68.63 -103.70 -9.17
C GLU A 627 68.99 -103.07 -7.82
N LYS A 628 70.17 -103.37 -7.26
CA LYS A 628 70.64 -102.73 -6.03
C LYS A 628 70.84 -101.22 -6.21
N ASP A 629 71.39 -100.79 -7.34
CA ASP A 629 71.59 -99.37 -7.65
C ASP A 629 70.23 -98.65 -7.83
N ARG A 630 69.27 -99.28 -8.52
CA ARG A 630 67.88 -98.80 -8.64
C ARG A 630 67.25 -98.62 -7.25
N ASP A 631 67.33 -99.64 -6.40
CA ASP A 631 66.68 -99.64 -5.09
C ASP A 631 67.36 -98.61 -4.15
N ALA A 632 68.68 -98.43 -4.25
CA ALA A 632 69.40 -97.37 -3.55
C ALA A 632 68.97 -95.96 -4.01
N LEU A 633 68.76 -95.75 -5.31
CA LEU A 633 68.25 -94.48 -5.86
C LEU A 633 66.80 -94.19 -5.43
N VAL A 634 65.95 -95.22 -5.31
CA VAL A 634 64.59 -95.06 -4.75
C VAL A 634 64.65 -94.58 -3.30
N VAL A 635 65.49 -95.20 -2.46
CA VAL A 635 65.67 -94.78 -1.06
C VAL A 635 66.18 -93.35 -0.95
N GLN A 636 67.15 -92.94 -1.79
CA GLN A 636 67.63 -91.55 -1.84
C GLN A 636 66.53 -90.56 -2.25
N ASN A 637 65.66 -90.94 -3.19
CA ASN A 637 64.54 -90.10 -3.61
C ASN A 637 63.49 -89.95 -2.49
N ASP A 638 63.21 -91.02 -1.74
CA ASP A 638 62.34 -90.98 -0.55
C ASP A 638 62.96 -90.15 0.60
N GLU A 639 64.29 -90.11 0.72
CA GLU A 639 64.99 -89.22 1.67
C GLU A 639 64.88 -87.75 1.24
N LEU A 640 65.16 -87.43 -0.02
CA LEU A 640 64.99 -86.08 -0.58
C LEU A 640 63.54 -85.59 -0.51
N ALA A 641 62.55 -86.48 -0.75
CA ALA A 641 61.14 -86.14 -0.61
C ALA A 641 60.77 -85.80 0.84
N ARG A 642 61.28 -86.55 1.82
CA ARG A 642 61.13 -86.25 3.26
C ARG A 642 61.84 -84.96 3.66
N GLU A 643 63.03 -84.70 3.11
CA GLU A 643 63.78 -83.47 3.35
C GLU A 643 63.03 -82.23 2.81
N LEU A 644 62.53 -82.29 1.57
CA LEU A 644 61.67 -81.26 0.98
C LEU A 644 60.36 -81.06 1.77
N GLN A 645 59.81 -82.13 2.37
CA GLN A 645 58.64 -82.04 3.25
C GLN A 645 58.97 -81.33 4.57
N MET A 646 60.17 -81.54 5.14
CA MET A 646 60.66 -80.77 6.28
C MET A 646 60.89 -79.30 5.91
N TYR A 647 61.45 -78.99 4.74
CA TYR A 647 61.57 -77.59 4.30
C TYR A 647 60.21 -76.92 4.06
N LYS A 648 59.19 -77.66 3.60
CA LYS A 648 57.79 -77.16 3.53
C LYS A 648 57.20 -76.84 4.90
N SER A 649 57.55 -77.55 5.97
CA SER A 649 57.00 -77.27 7.32
C SER A 649 57.62 -76.03 8.00
N VAL A 650 58.75 -75.52 7.49
CA VAL A 650 59.39 -74.26 7.93
C VAL A 650 58.81 -73.02 7.20
N ALA A 651 58.03 -73.22 6.12
CA ALA A 651 57.30 -72.16 5.44
C ALA A 651 56.07 -71.70 6.26
N VAL A 652 56.32 -70.93 7.33
CA VAL A 652 55.28 -70.34 8.20
C VAL A 652 54.23 -69.60 7.33
N PRO A 653 52.95 -70.00 7.38
CA PRO A 653 51.88 -69.28 6.71
C PRO A 653 51.87 -67.80 7.10
N ALA A 654 51.58 -66.92 6.14
CA ALA A 654 51.78 -65.47 6.29
C ALA A 654 51.05 -64.84 7.50
N ASP A 655 50.01 -65.52 8.00
CA ASP A 655 49.16 -65.09 9.12
C ASP A 655 49.84 -65.18 10.51
N PHE A 656 50.94 -65.93 10.64
CA PHE A 656 51.64 -66.15 11.93
C PHE A 656 52.95 -65.36 12.12
N ARG A 657 53.14 -64.26 11.39
CA ARG A 657 54.26 -63.33 11.67
C ARG A 657 53.93 -62.42 12.86
N THR A 658 54.65 -62.60 13.96
CA THR A 658 54.59 -61.70 15.13
C THR A 658 54.95 -60.26 14.74
N ARG A 659 53.98 -59.34 14.84
CA ARG A 659 54.16 -57.93 14.49
C ARG A 659 55.13 -57.24 15.45
N SER A 660 56.29 -56.80 14.96
CA SER A 660 57.12 -55.85 15.69
C SER A 660 56.47 -54.46 15.68
N THR A 661 56.42 -53.83 16.84
CA THR A 661 55.86 -52.49 17.04
C THR A 661 56.81 -51.43 16.49
N LEU A 662 56.56 -50.96 15.26
CA LEU A 662 57.21 -49.77 14.71
C LEU A 662 56.17 -48.89 14.03
N THR A 663 56.02 -47.67 14.55
CA THR A 663 55.00 -46.69 14.19
C THR A 663 55.12 -46.28 12.72
N ARG A 664 54.18 -46.74 11.88
CA ARG A 664 54.05 -46.29 10.49
C ARG A 664 52.65 -45.77 10.22
N VAL A 665 52.61 -44.52 9.77
CA VAL A 665 51.40 -43.74 9.46
C VAL A 665 50.46 -44.52 8.54
N SER A 666 49.20 -44.63 8.94
CA SER A 666 48.14 -45.30 8.21
C SER A 666 47.75 -44.52 6.95
N ARG A 667 48.14 -45.02 5.77
CA ARG A 667 47.38 -44.73 4.55
C ARG A 667 46.22 -45.72 4.45
N ARG A 668 45.00 -45.19 4.38
CA ARG A 668 43.75 -45.94 4.16
C ARG A 668 43.90 -46.80 2.89
N PRO A 669 43.88 -48.15 2.97
CA PRO A 669 44.00 -48.97 1.78
C PRO A 669 42.72 -48.85 0.94
N LEU A 670 42.90 -48.70 -0.37
CA LEU A 670 41.82 -48.79 -1.34
C LEU A 670 41.23 -50.20 -1.31
N ALA A 671 39.93 -50.30 -1.09
CA ALA A 671 39.23 -51.58 -1.14
C ALA A 671 39.23 -52.11 -2.58
N PRO A 672 39.68 -53.35 -2.83
CA PRO A 672 39.38 -54.03 -4.09
C PRO A 672 37.90 -54.43 -4.05
N HIS A 673 37.13 -53.98 -5.04
CA HIS A 673 35.83 -54.59 -5.32
C HIS A 673 36.08 -56.04 -5.78
N SER A 674 35.65 -57.01 -4.97
CA SER A 674 35.40 -58.37 -5.42
C SER A 674 33.95 -58.71 -5.17
N SER A 675 33.27 -59.11 -6.25
CA SER A 675 31.90 -59.57 -6.25
C SER A 675 31.78 -60.99 -5.68
N ASN A 676 30.62 -61.27 -5.09
CA ASN A 676 30.01 -62.60 -4.92
C ASN A 676 30.82 -63.71 -4.21
N ALA A 677 30.42 -64.01 -2.96
CA ALA A 677 30.04 -65.38 -2.60
C ALA A 677 29.19 -65.44 -1.31
N ARG A 678 28.21 -66.35 -1.32
CA ARG A 678 27.23 -66.69 -0.29
C ARG A 678 27.81 -66.89 1.12
N SER A 679 27.03 -66.55 2.15
CA SER A 679 27.02 -67.31 3.41
C SER A 679 25.58 -67.54 3.90
N ALA A 680 25.27 -68.79 4.24
CA ALA A 680 24.04 -69.19 4.90
C ALA A 680 24.28 -69.36 6.41
N GLY A 681 23.23 -69.17 7.22
CA GLY A 681 23.26 -69.25 8.70
C GLY A 681 22.27 -68.23 9.26
N LYS A 682 21.09 -68.55 9.81
CA LYS A 682 20.59 -69.69 10.62
C LYS A 682 21.06 -69.68 12.09
N THR A 683 20.34 -68.89 12.91
CA THR A 683 20.01 -69.01 14.37
C THR A 683 19.31 -67.71 14.77
N SER A 684 18.03 -67.66 15.16
CA SER A 684 17.49 -67.90 16.53
C SER A 684 18.13 -66.99 17.60
N ALA A 685 17.39 -66.31 18.49
CA ALA A 685 15.97 -66.39 18.88
C ALA A 685 15.47 -65.08 19.53
N GLU A 686 14.18 -65.06 19.95
CA GLU A 686 13.57 -64.20 21.00
C GLU A 686 13.64 -62.65 20.81
N ALA A 687 12.54 -61.88 20.90
CA ALA A 687 11.51 -61.90 21.95
C ALA A 687 10.27 -61.06 21.59
N ALA A 688 9.26 -61.14 22.46
CA ALA A 688 8.14 -60.21 22.69
C ALA A 688 7.05 -60.08 21.61
N GLU A 689 5.92 -60.74 21.89
CA GLU A 689 4.59 -60.26 21.50
C GLU A 689 4.31 -58.91 22.19
N GLU A 690 3.79 -57.92 21.46
CA GLU A 690 2.96 -56.87 22.05
C GLU A 690 1.83 -56.52 21.08
N TYR A 691 0.60 -56.92 21.42
CA TYR A 691 -0.61 -56.48 20.74
C TYR A 691 -0.77 -54.97 20.93
N LYS A 692 -0.92 -54.21 19.84
CA LYS A 692 -1.54 -52.87 19.89
C LYS A 692 -2.77 -52.81 19.00
N GLU A 693 -3.88 -53.00 19.69
CA GLU A 693 -5.24 -52.63 19.33
C GLU A 693 -5.34 -51.11 19.11
N GLY A 694 -6.12 -50.69 18.11
CA GLY A 694 -6.53 -49.30 17.92
C GLY A 694 -5.52 -48.38 17.22
N ASP A 695 -5.70 -48.19 15.91
CA ASP A 695 -6.28 -46.92 15.47
C ASP A 695 -7.10 -47.12 14.19
N MET A 696 -8.33 -46.57 14.17
CA MET A 696 -9.27 -46.80 13.07
C MET A 696 -9.17 -45.72 12.00
N THR A 697 -9.49 -46.12 10.76
CA THR A 697 -9.73 -45.22 9.63
C THR A 697 -10.89 -44.27 9.92
N ILE A 698 -10.62 -42.96 9.96
CA ILE A 698 -11.65 -41.91 9.95
C ILE A 698 -12.06 -41.64 8.50
N ASP A 699 -12.77 -42.59 7.89
CA ASP A 699 -13.43 -42.44 6.58
C ASP A 699 -14.97 -42.48 6.72
N GLU A 700 -15.49 -42.51 7.95
CA GLU A 700 -16.92 -42.47 8.28
C GLU A 700 -17.18 -41.56 9.50
N LEU A 701 -17.51 -40.29 9.27
CA LEU A 701 -18.52 -39.50 10.02
C LEU A 701 -18.62 -38.05 9.51
N ALA A 702 -19.78 -37.77 8.88
CA ALA A 702 -20.52 -36.50 8.74
C ALA A 702 -19.75 -35.16 8.69
#